data_AF-A0A945PC13-F1
#
_entry.id   AF-A0A945PC13-F1
#
_cell.length_a   1.000
_cell.length_b   1.000
_cell.length_c   1.000
_cell.angle_alpha   90.00
_cell.angle_beta   90.00
_cell.angle_gamma   90.00
#
_symmetry.space_group_name_H-M   'P 1'
#
loop_
_entity.id
_entity.type
_entity.pdbx_description
1 polymer ?
#
loop_
_entity_poly.entity_id
_entity_poly.type
_entity_poly.pdbx_seq_one_letter_code
_entity_poly.pdbx_strand_id
1 'polypeptide(L)'
;MTSTDHGSAQDLPVPPVSTAGNLGILDGDVEHDEVNRAICGADRAILFGQQTRLPHFPDDRRLPRLHAGDERVLFFWRVLKKVPANLRRALIDAPVSITLVRGDTLLCFRDVRHHQAVHLGRRRRTIYLPELLMQQAEEKGYDYWAIAEGLIYAGWMLLDYLLLVDVLTQFGHLAMRRSQQEQEEGDEVGWNWSGLRLSEPLLRRLVQEHNRHRREHPDLGKSEVEEFISGYKSALIRVQGLNAWSREPWEIGRDLFNEDLEHRWAQMKMERIADVFDYPRLFLFDRDIIHGAARDLALRRRQPLEPHSFSDALHDYKDALRFDRHPLMTEFCRGVVPKPRAQFLRTVVELGVGALRGFFDAYRDSVLEAVDLVHPLWMYLVSLSSDPAGVFAHVGRLRSRARHVDGIGVDDEQGPLSEREMARHLTGIFVRLDRLPGYRRLARQVVELGDGAHDELLALVQNHGLQDADEWATFKMKKQAIVACACELLEVMDGSEAEHADEAGLAARRRIHEDESIQALLADRPHRFTSDPSAVLMYSREYRRTLAEFGAADPDTNSLLASVLIRLDLSERYEELVDMIAGLGPPAVSALYGVLEQISERDERRAAILQRCRRILGSILLERQMRSKAQQRARTSHLFDEPDPAPVEVEAADLDTEPFVALHRELLTGISFEKRGEEVKPPPVSTVDADTVSDVSNHPSEPDGDEPPEIDS
;
A
#
# COMPACT_ATOMS: atom_id res chain seq x y z
N MET A 1 15.44 38.75 55.27
CA MET A 1 14.00 38.45 55.09
C MET A 1 13.58 39.02 53.75
N THR A 2 12.64 38.33 53.09
CA THR A 2 12.02 38.56 51.77
C THR A 2 12.85 38.22 50.52
N SER A 3 12.54 37.01 50.01
CA SER A 3 12.76 36.46 48.68
C SER A 3 12.16 37.38 47.60
N THR A 4 12.88 37.60 46.51
CA THR A 4 12.39 38.20 45.27
C THR A 4 11.89 37.10 44.35
N ASP A 5 10.56 36.94 44.27
CA ASP A 5 9.88 36.10 43.28
C ASP A 5 10.00 36.74 41.88
N HIS A 6 10.60 36.00 40.95
CA HIS A 6 10.41 36.20 39.53
C HIS A 6 9.02 35.67 39.15
N GLY A 7 8.05 36.58 39.05
CA GLY A 7 6.74 36.28 38.46
C GLY A 7 6.89 35.95 36.98
N SER A 8 6.84 34.67 36.67
CA SER A 8 6.68 34.11 35.33
C SER A 8 5.46 34.73 34.65
N ALA A 9 5.65 35.21 33.42
CA ALA A 9 4.54 35.54 32.53
C ALA A 9 3.61 34.33 32.49
N GLN A 10 2.37 34.51 32.93
CA GLN A 10 1.34 33.49 32.81
C GLN A 10 1.17 33.21 31.32
N ASP A 11 1.58 32.01 30.91
CA ASP A 11 1.22 31.43 29.62
C ASP A 11 -0.29 31.51 29.48
N LEU A 12 -0.75 32.47 28.68
CA LEU A 12 -2.13 32.49 28.22
C LEU A 12 -2.37 31.14 27.54
N PRO A 13 -3.44 30.41 27.91
CA PRO A 13 -3.73 29.13 27.30
C PRO A 13 -3.84 29.33 25.78
N VAL A 14 -2.95 28.67 25.04
CA VAL A 14 -3.05 28.51 23.60
C VAL A 14 -4.48 28.02 23.35
N PRO A 15 -5.32 28.75 22.58
CA PRO A 15 -6.66 28.29 22.32
C PRO A 15 -6.58 26.90 21.70
N PRO A 16 -7.49 25.97 22.06
CA PRO A 16 -7.49 24.65 21.47
C PRO A 16 -7.53 24.81 19.96
N VAL A 17 -6.61 24.13 19.26
CA VAL A 17 -6.57 24.07 17.80
C VAL A 17 -7.93 23.55 17.35
N SER A 18 -8.82 24.44 16.94
CA SER A 18 -10.04 24.01 16.28
C SER A 18 -9.57 23.44 14.95
N THR A 19 -9.79 22.15 14.74
CA THR A 19 -9.69 21.49 13.43
C THR A 19 -10.75 22.11 12.51
N ALA A 20 -10.52 23.36 12.11
CA ALA A 20 -11.31 24.03 11.12
C ALA A 20 -10.99 23.36 9.79
N GLY A 21 -11.96 22.65 9.22
CA GLY A 21 -11.76 22.00 7.94
C GLY A 21 -11.36 23.02 6.86
N ASN A 22 -10.42 22.59 6.04
CA ASN A 22 -9.81 23.40 5.01
C ASN A 22 -10.70 23.37 3.76
N LEU A 23 -11.23 24.53 3.38
CA LEU A 23 -12.21 24.64 2.30
C LEU A 23 -11.64 25.26 1.03
N GLY A 24 -12.12 24.76 -0.10
CA GLY A 24 -11.79 25.23 -1.44
C GLY A 24 -11.42 24.05 -2.34
N ILE A 25 -10.47 24.26 -3.26
CA ILE A 25 -9.95 23.20 -4.12
C ILE A 25 -8.56 22.85 -3.63
N LEU A 26 -8.40 21.62 -3.17
CA LEU A 26 -7.18 21.09 -2.61
C LEU A 26 -6.98 19.65 -3.04
N ASP A 27 -5.76 19.19 -2.84
CA ASP A 27 -5.35 17.82 -3.06
C ASP A 27 -4.42 17.37 -1.93
N GLY A 28 -4.63 16.13 -1.47
CA GLY A 28 -3.97 15.55 -0.29
C GLY A 28 -4.28 16.25 1.03
N ASP A 29 -3.54 15.86 2.08
CA ASP A 29 -3.70 16.42 3.42
C ASP A 29 -3.01 17.79 3.54
N VAL A 30 -3.82 18.85 3.45
CA VAL A 30 -3.38 20.23 3.61
C VAL A 30 -4.11 20.89 4.77
N GLU A 31 -3.34 21.30 5.78
CA GLU A 31 -3.85 21.91 6.99
C GLU A 31 -4.33 23.35 6.75
N HIS A 32 -5.46 23.71 7.35
CA HIS A 32 -6.03 25.06 7.22
C HIS A 32 -5.07 26.16 7.69
N ASP A 33 -4.33 25.92 8.79
CA ASP A 33 -3.37 26.87 9.35
C ASP A 33 -2.13 27.05 8.47
N GLU A 34 -1.74 26.03 7.71
CA GLU A 34 -0.67 26.15 6.73
C GLU A 34 -1.08 27.09 5.59
N VAL A 35 -2.28 26.90 5.05
CA VAL A 35 -2.83 27.76 3.99
C VAL A 35 -2.99 29.19 4.48
N ASN A 36 -3.52 29.41 5.69
CA ASN A 36 -3.67 30.73 6.27
C ASN A 36 -2.33 31.44 6.43
N ARG A 37 -1.28 30.75 6.90
CA ARG A 37 0.08 31.31 7.00
C ARG A 37 0.62 31.70 5.63
N ALA A 38 0.48 30.82 4.63
CA ALA A 38 0.93 31.08 3.28
C ALA A 38 0.20 32.29 2.64
N ILE A 39 -1.12 32.33 2.76
CA ILE A 39 -1.93 33.46 2.29
C ILE A 39 -1.50 34.73 3.00
N CYS A 40 -1.39 34.74 4.34
CA CYS A 40 -1.02 35.92 5.14
C CYS A 40 0.35 36.50 4.78
N GLY A 41 1.33 35.65 4.44
CA GLY A 41 2.67 36.06 4.03
C GLY A 41 2.78 36.55 2.58
N ALA A 42 1.81 36.26 1.72
CA ALA A 42 1.86 36.60 0.30
C ALA A 42 1.37 38.03 0.00
N ASP A 43 1.80 38.58 -1.14
CA ASP A 43 1.21 39.80 -1.72
C ASP A 43 -0.19 39.49 -2.26
N ARG A 44 -1.17 40.36 -1.96
CA ARG A 44 -2.59 40.11 -2.23
C ARG A 44 -3.24 41.35 -2.80
N ALA A 45 -4.06 41.18 -3.83
CA ALA A 45 -4.83 42.26 -4.43
C ALA A 45 -6.28 41.84 -4.67
N ILE A 46 -7.21 42.77 -4.46
CA ILE A 46 -8.63 42.54 -4.75
C ILE A 46 -8.83 42.58 -6.27
N LEU A 47 -9.21 41.45 -6.84
CA LEU A 47 -9.56 41.30 -8.25
C LEU A 47 -11.01 41.72 -8.49
N PHE A 48 -11.91 41.31 -7.59
CA PHE A 48 -13.35 41.57 -7.68
C PHE A 48 -13.97 41.73 -6.29
N GLY A 49 -15.07 42.50 -6.21
CA GLY A 49 -15.78 42.78 -4.97
C GLY A 49 -15.07 43.79 -4.07
N GLN A 50 -15.37 43.72 -2.77
CA GLN A 50 -14.75 44.56 -1.74
C GLN A 50 -14.22 43.67 -0.61
N GLN A 51 -13.06 44.05 -0.05
CA GLN A 51 -12.51 43.36 1.13
C GLN A 51 -13.44 43.55 2.32
N THR A 52 -13.90 42.44 2.89
CA THR A 52 -14.55 42.45 4.20
C THR A 52 -13.47 42.61 5.27
N ARG A 53 -13.54 43.72 6.02
CA ARG A 53 -12.66 43.94 7.18
C ARG A 53 -13.26 43.30 8.41
N LEU A 54 -12.42 42.65 9.21
CA LEU A 54 -12.86 42.04 10.46
C LEU A 54 -12.66 43.05 11.60
N PRO A 55 -13.72 43.51 12.29
CA PRO A 55 -13.66 44.62 13.24
C PRO A 55 -12.66 44.45 14.40
N HIS A 56 -12.38 43.21 14.80
CA HIS A 56 -11.55 42.88 15.97
C HIS A 56 -10.10 42.50 15.64
N PHE A 57 -9.66 42.65 14.38
CA PHE A 57 -8.32 42.24 13.95
C PHE A 57 -7.44 43.47 13.66
N PRO A 58 -6.57 43.90 14.60
CA PRO A 58 -5.79 45.13 14.47
C PRO A 58 -4.78 45.10 13.31
N ASP A 59 -4.32 43.91 12.90
CA ASP A 59 -3.41 43.72 11.77
C ASP A 59 -4.12 43.62 10.40
N ASP A 60 -5.44 43.88 10.34
CA ASP A 60 -6.23 43.75 9.11
C ASP A 60 -5.97 44.92 8.13
N ARG A 61 -4.86 44.79 7.40
CA ARG A 61 -4.40 45.72 6.36
C ARG A 61 -5.39 45.79 5.20
N ARG A 62 -5.63 47.00 4.71
CA ARG A 62 -6.42 47.23 3.49
C ARG A 62 -5.65 46.71 2.28
N LEU A 63 -6.25 45.80 1.54
CA LEU A 63 -5.67 45.25 0.32
C LEU A 63 -5.80 46.26 -0.84
N PRO A 64 -4.78 46.39 -1.70
CA PRO A 64 -4.89 47.15 -2.93
C PRO A 64 -5.94 46.51 -3.84
N ARG A 65 -6.68 47.34 -4.58
CA ARG A 65 -7.64 46.88 -5.59
C ARG A 65 -7.05 47.08 -6.97
N LEU A 66 -7.12 46.06 -7.81
CA LEU A 66 -6.66 46.17 -9.20
C LEU A 66 -7.54 47.15 -9.98
N HIS A 67 -6.91 47.91 -10.87
CA HIS A 67 -7.61 48.89 -11.71
C HIS A 67 -8.51 48.17 -12.73
N ALA A 68 -9.64 48.78 -13.11
CA ALA A 68 -10.61 48.13 -14.00
C ALA A 68 -10.04 47.80 -15.40
N GLY A 69 -9.03 48.53 -15.85
CA GLY A 69 -8.31 48.29 -17.11
C GLY A 69 -7.11 47.33 -17.00
N ASP A 70 -6.84 46.76 -15.82
CA ASP A 70 -5.81 45.75 -15.64
C ASP A 70 -6.19 44.48 -16.42
N GLU A 71 -5.23 43.89 -17.14
CA GLU A 71 -5.46 42.72 -17.99
C GLU A 71 -6.08 41.55 -17.23
N ARG A 72 -5.69 41.36 -15.97
CA ARG A 72 -6.22 40.30 -15.09
C ARG A 72 -7.68 40.55 -14.74
N VAL A 73 -8.05 41.81 -14.50
CA VAL A 73 -9.46 42.19 -14.25
C VAL A 73 -10.29 41.97 -15.50
N LEU A 74 -9.78 42.36 -16.68
CA LEU A 74 -10.46 42.14 -17.96
C LEU A 74 -10.63 40.66 -18.28
N PHE A 75 -9.59 39.85 -18.03
CA PHE A 75 -9.64 38.40 -18.14
C PHE A 75 -10.73 37.83 -17.21
N PHE A 76 -10.72 38.25 -15.95
CA PHE A 76 -11.68 37.78 -14.96
C PHE A 76 -13.13 38.12 -15.32
N TRP A 77 -13.37 39.28 -15.94
CA TRP A 77 -14.68 39.62 -16.48
C TRP A 77 -15.14 38.67 -17.59
N ARG A 78 -14.23 38.12 -18.40
CA ARG A 78 -14.56 37.09 -19.41
C ARG A 78 -14.92 35.77 -18.74
N VAL A 79 -14.23 35.39 -17.67
CA VAL A 79 -14.57 34.24 -16.81
C VAL A 79 -15.97 34.40 -16.22
N LEU A 80 -16.27 35.53 -15.58
CA LEU A 80 -17.60 35.78 -14.99
C LEU A 80 -18.73 35.67 -16.02
N LYS A 81 -18.51 36.05 -17.29
CA LYS A 81 -19.52 35.91 -18.35
C LYS A 81 -19.93 34.45 -18.60
N LYS A 82 -19.03 33.49 -18.36
CA LYS A 82 -19.31 32.04 -18.48
C LYS A 82 -20.09 31.48 -17.30
N VAL A 83 -20.01 32.11 -16.12
CA VAL A 83 -20.79 31.74 -14.94
C VAL A 83 -22.29 31.99 -15.20
N PRO A 84 -23.20 31.05 -14.84
CA PRO A 84 -24.64 31.24 -15.02
C PRO A 84 -25.17 32.53 -14.40
N ALA A 85 -26.11 33.19 -15.08
CA ALA A 85 -26.54 34.53 -14.71
C ALA A 85 -27.07 34.65 -13.27
N ASN A 86 -27.79 33.64 -12.76
CA ASN A 86 -28.27 33.62 -11.37
C ASN A 86 -27.10 33.59 -10.36
N LEU A 87 -26.12 32.72 -10.59
CA LEU A 87 -24.96 32.60 -9.70
C LEU A 87 -24.04 33.82 -9.81
N ARG A 88 -23.81 34.32 -11.04
CA ARG A 88 -23.05 35.55 -11.26
C ARG A 88 -23.66 36.73 -10.51
N ARG A 89 -24.99 36.92 -10.58
CA ARG A 89 -25.68 37.98 -9.83
C ARG A 89 -25.51 37.77 -8.32
N ALA A 90 -25.72 36.55 -7.84
CA ALA A 90 -25.51 36.25 -6.43
C ALA A 90 -24.09 36.59 -5.94
N LEU A 91 -23.05 36.29 -6.73
CA LEU A 91 -21.67 36.64 -6.41
C LEU A 91 -21.39 38.16 -6.44
N ILE A 92 -22.09 38.91 -7.30
CA ILE A 92 -21.97 40.38 -7.38
C ILE A 92 -22.72 41.07 -6.23
N ASP A 93 -23.93 40.60 -5.93
CA ASP A 93 -24.84 41.21 -4.96
C ASP A 93 -24.52 40.75 -3.53
N ALA A 94 -23.89 39.59 -3.37
CA ALA A 94 -23.32 39.17 -2.10
C ALA A 94 -22.07 40.00 -1.79
N PRO A 95 -21.78 40.26 -0.51
CA PRO A 95 -20.55 40.92 -0.06
C PRO A 95 -19.37 39.95 -0.12
N VAL A 96 -19.13 39.36 -1.30
CA VAL A 96 -18.05 38.43 -1.59
C VAL A 96 -16.90 39.18 -2.27
N SER A 97 -15.68 38.85 -1.88
CA SER A 97 -14.46 39.33 -2.52
C SER A 97 -13.74 38.18 -3.21
N ILE A 98 -13.13 38.46 -4.37
CA ILE A 98 -12.21 37.53 -5.02
C ILE A 98 -10.86 38.20 -4.95
N THR A 99 -9.97 37.58 -4.18
CA THR A 99 -8.66 38.12 -3.87
C THR A 99 -7.61 37.28 -4.58
N LEU A 100 -6.84 37.95 -5.43
CA LEU A 100 -5.71 37.36 -6.12
C LEU A 100 -4.53 37.29 -5.15
N VAL A 101 -3.99 36.09 -4.96
CA VAL A 101 -2.73 35.86 -4.25
C VAL A 101 -1.62 35.85 -5.29
N ARG A 102 -0.75 36.84 -5.23
CA ARG A 102 0.24 37.11 -6.27
C ARG A 102 1.47 36.25 -6.07
N GLY A 103 2.04 35.81 -7.18
CA GLY A 103 3.22 34.94 -7.20
C GLY A 103 3.09 33.84 -8.25
N ASP A 104 4.15 33.03 -8.32
CA ASP A 104 4.34 31.95 -9.27
C ASP A 104 4.11 30.56 -8.65
N THR A 105 3.35 30.49 -7.55
CA THR A 105 3.05 29.26 -6.80
C THR A 105 1.54 29.10 -6.56
N LEU A 106 1.09 27.89 -6.21
CA LEU A 106 -0.23 27.65 -5.61
C LEU A 106 -0.28 28.20 -4.17
N LEU A 107 -1.48 28.30 -3.57
CA LEU A 107 -1.66 28.90 -2.24
C LEU A 107 -0.86 28.17 -1.17
N CYS A 108 -0.86 26.85 -1.24
CA CYS A 108 0.04 25.97 -0.50
C CYS A 108 0.52 24.90 -1.47
N PHE A 109 1.81 24.60 -1.46
CA PHE A 109 2.38 23.56 -2.34
C PHE A 109 3.55 22.89 -1.63
N ARG A 110 3.34 21.64 -1.22
CA ARG A 110 4.39 20.75 -0.73
C ARG A 110 4.93 19.91 -1.88
N ASP A 111 4.04 19.23 -2.61
CA ASP A 111 4.34 18.41 -3.78
C ASP A 111 3.11 18.29 -4.70
N VAL A 112 3.21 17.47 -5.75
CA VAL A 112 2.15 17.25 -6.75
C VAL A 112 0.85 16.68 -6.18
N ARG A 113 0.89 15.99 -5.04
CA ARG A 113 -0.25 15.31 -4.39
C ARG A 113 -0.73 16.02 -3.13
N HIS A 114 0.01 17.04 -2.67
CA HIS A 114 -0.28 17.81 -1.46
C HIS A 114 -0.21 19.31 -1.73
N HIS A 115 -1.35 19.90 -2.12
CA HIS A 115 -1.43 21.31 -2.48
C HIS A 115 -2.82 21.93 -2.32
N GLN A 116 -2.86 23.24 -2.06
CA GLN A 116 -4.09 24.04 -2.07
C GLN A 116 -4.08 24.98 -3.27
N ALA A 117 -5.07 24.84 -4.15
CA ALA A 117 -5.21 25.66 -5.33
C ALA A 117 -6.15 26.85 -5.13
N VAL A 118 -7.30 26.65 -4.49
CA VAL A 118 -8.28 27.72 -4.20
C VAL A 118 -8.68 27.62 -2.74
N HIS A 119 -8.78 28.73 -2.02
CA HIS A 119 -9.13 28.70 -0.59
C HIS A 119 -10.31 29.63 -0.25
N LEU A 120 -11.16 29.19 0.68
CA LEU A 120 -12.34 29.94 1.12
C LEU A 120 -12.14 30.61 2.50
N GLY A 121 -12.04 31.93 2.49
CA GLY A 121 -12.11 32.75 3.69
C GLY A 121 -13.55 32.99 4.13
N ARG A 122 -14.17 32.03 4.82
CA ARG A 122 -15.57 32.08 5.31
C ARG A 122 -15.94 33.40 6.01
N ARG A 123 -15.23 33.77 7.07
CA ARG A 123 -15.46 35.03 7.82
C ARG A 123 -15.17 36.29 7.01
N ARG A 124 -14.17 36.24 6.13
CA ARG A 124 -13.81 37.35 5.24
C ARG A 124 -14.65 37.41 3.97
N ARG A 125 -15.56 36.46 3.78
CA ARG A 125 -16.41 36.32 2.58
C ARG A 125 -15.57 36.36 1.31
N THR A 126 -14.45 35.65 1.30
CA THR A 126 -13.42 35.79 0.27
C THR A 126 -13.04 34.47 -0.37
N ILE A 127 -12.93 34.47 -1.70
CA ILE A 127 -12.31 33.39 -2.47
C ILE A 127 -10.88 33.83 -2.79
N TYR A 128 -9.90 33.09 -2.31
CA TYR A 128 -8.49 33.31 -2.62
C TYR A 128 -8.09 32.47 -3.83
N LEU A 129 -7.56 33.13 -4.86
CA LEU A 129 -7.14 32.53 -6.12
C LEU A 129 -5.69 32.89 -6.40
N PRO A 130 -4.78 31.94 -6.66
CA PRO A 130 -3.43 32.21 -7.12
C PRO A 130 -3.41 32.86 -8.50
N GLU A 131 -2.52 33.84 -8.68
CA GLU A 131 -2.24 34.45 -9.98
C GLU A 131 -1.73 33.42 -11.01
N LEU A 132 -0.96 32.42 -10.54
CA LEU A 132 -0.46 31.32 -11.36
C LEU A 132 -1.56 30.58 -12.13
N LEU A 133 -2.74 30.34 -11.54
CA LEU A 133 -3.81 29.60 -12.22
C LEU A 133 -4.40 30.38 -13.40
N MET A 134 -4.42 31.70 -13.32
CA MET A 134 -4.86 32.56 -14.43
C MET A 134 -3.83 32.54 -15.57
N GLN A 135 -2.55 32.64 -15.23
CA GLN A 135 -1.45 32.56 -16.20
C GLN A 135 -1.43 31.21 -16.91
N GLN A 136 -1.54 30.11 -16.16
CA GLN A 136 -1.57 28.76 -16.69
C GLN A 136 -2.77 28.52 -17.62
N ALA A 137 -3.93 29.07 -17.30
CA ALA A 137 -5.09 29.00 -18.17
C ALA A 137 -4.86 29.74 -19.50
N GLU A 138 -4.28 30.93 -19.43
CA GLU A 138 -4.02 31.78 -20.60
C GLU A 138 -2.91 31.20 -21.49
N GLU A 139 -1.78 30.77 -20.91
CA GLU A 139 -0.65 30.18 -21.62
C GLU A 139 -1.03 28.89 -22.36
N LYS A 140 -1.86 28.05 -21.74
CA LYS A 140 -2.35 26.81 -22.35
C LYS A 140 -3.51 27.03 -23.32
N GLY A 141 -3.95 28.29 -23.49
CA GLY A 141 -5.02 28.67 -24.41
C GLY A 141 -6.39 28.11 -24.01
N TYR A 142 -6.61 27.84 -22.72
CA TYR A 142 -7.88 27.29 -22.25
C TYR A 142 -9.01 28.31 -22.33
N ASP A 143 -10.23 27.82 -22.62
CA ASP A 143 -11.43 28.66 -22.56
C ASP A 143 -11.66 29.17 -21.13
N TYR A 144 -12.14 30.40 -21.01
CA TYR A 144 -12.49 31.04 -19.73
C TYR A 144 -13.42 30.19 -18.85
N TRP A 145 -14.16 29.24 -19.45
CA TRP A 145 -14.94 28.22 -18.76
C TRP A 145 -14.15 27.45 -17.70
N ALA A 146 -12.88 27.10 -17.96
CA ALA A 146 -12.09 26.32 -17.01
C ALA A 146 -11.94 27.05 -15.66
N ILE A 147 -11.61 28.35 -15.66
CA ILE A 147 -11.55 29.10 -14.40
C ILE A 147 -12.96 29.35 -13.84
N ALA A 148 -13.98 29.46 -14.70
CA ALA A 148 -15.35 29.64 -14.26
C ALA A 148 -15.85 28.42 -13.46
N GLU A 149 -15.42 27.20 -13.81
CA GLU A 149 -15.67 25.97 -13.06
C GLU A 149 -15.19 26.09 -11.61
N GLY A 150 -13.91 26.44 -11.40
CA GLY A 150 -13.37 26.63 -10.05
C GLY A 150 -14.08 27.74 -9.27
N LEU A 151 -14.51 28.80 -9.96
CA LEU A 151 -15.28 29.88 -9.33
C LEU A 151 -16.71 29.46 -8.97
N ILE A 152 -17.37 28.64 -9.81
CA ILE A 152 -18.68 28.07 -9.52
C ILE A 152 -18.57 27.19 -8.28
N TYR A 153 -17.55 26.31 -8.25
CA TYR A 153 -17.29 25.41 -7.12
C TYR A 153 -17.13 26.16 -5.80
N ALA A 154 -16.14 27.05 -5.77
CA ALA A 154 -15.79 27.84 -4.59
C ALA A 154 -16.91 28.80 -4.19
N GLY A 155 -17.53 29.45 -5.18
CA GLY A 155 -18.62 30.39 -4.99
C GLY A 155 -19.88 29.74 -4.44
N TRP A 156 -20.21 28.53 -4.91
CA TRP A 156 -21.38 27.78 -4.44
C TRP A 156 -21.30 27.49 -2.94
N MET A 157 -20.20 26.87 -2.49
CA MET A 157 -19.97 26.56 -1.07
C MET A 157 -19.94 27.82 -0.20
N LEU A 158 -19.30 28.90 -0.68
CA LEU A 158 -19.24 30.14 0.09
C LEU A 158 -20.63 30.78 0.21
N LEU A 159 -21.43 30.78 -0.85
CA LEU A 159 -22.79 31.33 -0.82
C LEU A 159 -23.73 30.49 0.05
N ASP A 160 -23.58 29.16 0.08
CA ASP A 160 -24.32 28.28 1.00
C ASP A 160 -23.95 28.53 2.46
N TYR A 161 -22.66 28.70 2.75
CA TYR A 161 -22.22 29.11 4.08
C TYR A 161 -22.80 30.48 4.48
N LEU A 162 -22.83 31.44 3.55
CA LEU A 162 -23.42 32.76 3.80
C LEU A 162 -24.95 32.67 4.01
N LEU A 163 -25.65 31.83 3.25
CA LEU A 163 -27.07 31.57 3.44
C LEU A 163 -27.34 30.98 4.83
N LEU A 164 -26.52 30.02 5.27
CA LEU A 164 -26.60 29.43 6.60
C LEU A 164 -26.44 30.49 7.69
N VAL A 165 -25.44 31.37 7.55
CA VAL A 165 -25.18 32.47 8.51
C VAL A 165 -26.31 33.50 8.51
N ASP A 166 -26.84 33.89 7.35
CA ASP A 166 -27.94 34.86 7.25
C ASP A 166 -29.23 34.29 7.90
N VAL A 167 -29.54 33.01 7.69
CA VAL A 167 -30.67 32.31 8.34
C VAL A 167 -30.51 32.29 9.86
N LEU A 168 -29.32 31.94 10.36
CA LEU A 168 -29.02 31.91 11.81
C LEU A 168 -29.11 33.30 12.43
N THR A 169 -28.58 34.32 11.75
CA THR A 169 -28.62 35.71 12.18
C THR A 169 -30.06 36.20 12.33
N GLN A 170 -30.89 35.96 11.31
CA GLN A 170 -32.29 36.38 11.36
C GLN A 170 -33.09 35.59 12.40
N PHE A 171 -32.80 34.30 12.58
CA PHE A 171 -33.41 33.50 13.64
C PHE A 171 -33.06 34.04 15.03
N GLY A 172 -31.79 34.39 15.29
CA GLY A 172 -31.36 35.03 16.52
C GLY A 172 -32.07 36.37 16.78
N HIS A 173 -32.20 37.22 15.76
CA HIS A 173 -32.96 38.48 15.86
C HIS A 173 -34.46 38.28 16.12
N LEU A 174 -35.07 37.24 15.56
CA LEU A 174 -36.47 36.89 15.83
C LEU A 174 -36.66 36.38 17.27
N ALA A 175 -35.71 35.61 17.79
CA ALA A 175 -35.69 35.20 19.18
C ALA A 175 -35.60 36.42 20.13
N MET A 176 -34.75 37.39 19.80
CA MET A 176 -34.58 38.63 20.57
C MET A 176 -35.82 39.55 20.52
N ARG A 177 -36.47 39.71 19.37
CA ARG A 177 -37.66 40.57 19.27
C ARG A 177 -38.82 40.05 20.09
N ARG A 178 -39.00 38.73 20.17
CA ARG A 178 -39.98 38.11 21.08
C ARG A 178 -39.63 38.35 22.54
N SER A 179 -38.34 38.27 22.90
CA SER A 179 -37.92 38.55 24.29
C SER A 179 -38.19 39.98 24.74
N GLN A 180 -38.07 40.95 23.83
CA GLN A 180 -38.31 42.37 24.15
C GLN A 180 -39.81 42.69 24.28
N GLN A 181 -40.65 42.12 23.41
CA GLN A 181 -42.10 42.30 23.48
C GLN A 181 -42.71 41.66 24.74
N GLU A 182 -42.20 40.49 25.15
CA GLU A 182 -42.63 39.79 26.36
C GLU A 182 -42.13 40.46 27.67
N GLN A 183 -41.08 41.30 27.61
CA GLN A 183 -40.64 42.12 28.75
C GLN A 183 -41.45 43.41 28.94
N GLU A 184 -42.07 43.93 27.87
CA GLU A 184 -42.94 45.11 27.91
C GLU A 184 -44.37 44.76 28.36
N GLU A 185 -44.84 43.56 28.01
CA GLU A 185 -46.09 42.96 28.52
C GLU A 185 -45.81 42.26 29.86
N GLY A 186 -45.61 43.04 30.92
CA GLY A 186 -45.24 42.52 32.24
C GLY A 186 -46.21 41.44 32.76
N ASP A 187 -45.76 40.18 32.76
CA ASP A 187 -46.43 39.09 33.45
C ASP A 187 -45.43 38.09 34.06
N GLU A 188 -45.70 37.74 35.32
CA GLU A 188 -44.90 36.95 36.27
C GLU A 188 -44.83 35.44 35.97
N VAL A 189 -44.73 35.01 34.72
CA VAL A 189 -44.58 33.58 34.41
C VAL A 189 -43.26 33.33 33.69
N GLY A 190 -42.27 32.87 34.47
CA GLY A 190 -40.97 32.43 33.97
C GLY A 190 -41.10 31.25 33.01
N TRP A 191 -41.19 31.53 31.72
CA TRP A 191 -41.05 30.54 30.65
C TRP A 191 -39.64 30.52 30.09
N ASN A 192 -39.21 29.32 29.74
CA ASN A 192 -37.83 28.94 29.52
C ASN A 192 -37.34 29.38 28.13
N TRP A 193 -36.42 30.36 28.10
CA TRP A 193 -35.75 30.92 26.91
C TRP A 193 -35.12 29.87 25.96
N SER A 194 -34.91 28.64 26.44
CA SER A 194 -34.40 27.49 25.70
C SER A 194 -35.41 26.84 24.72
N GLY A 195 -36.67 27.29 24.69
CA GLY A 195 -37.76 26.64 23.97
C GLY A 195 -37.98 27.06 22.51
N LEU A 196 -37.53 28.24 22.06
CA LEU A 196 -37.73 28.65 20.67
C LEU A 196 -36.80 27.85 19.76
N ARG A 197 -37.39 26.89 19.05
CA ARG A 197 -36.70 26.06 18.07
C ARG A 197 -37.00 26.56 16.66
N LEU A 198 -36.03 26.44 15.78
CA LEU A 198 -36.25 26.69 14.36
C LEU A 198 -37.15 25.58 13.81
N SER A 199 -38.45 25.85 13.66
CA SER A 199 -39.38 24.89 13.06
C SER A 199 -39.16 24.78 11.55
N GLU A 200 -39.55 23.66 10.95
CA GLU A 200 -39.41 23.46 9.50
C GLU A 200 -40.11 24.55 8.65
N PRO A 201 -41.34 25.00 8.96
CA PRO A 201 -41.96 26.11 8.23
C PRO A 201 -41.18 27.43 8.36
N LEU A 202 -40.60 27.69 9.53
CA LEU A 202 -39.80 28.89 9.76
C LEU A 202 -38.45 28.82 9.02
N LEU A 203 -37.78 27.67 9.06
CA LEU A 203 -36.55 27.41 8.29
C LEU A 203 -36.80 27.65 6.81
N ARG A 204 -37.85 27.05 6.24
CA ARG A 204 -38.20 27.21 4.83
C ARG A 204 -38.42 28.68 4.46
N ARG A 205 -39.18 29.42 5.28
CA ARG A 205 -39.41 30.84 5.08
C ARG A 205 -38.11 31.65 5.09
N LEU A 206 -37.26 31.43 6.10
CA LEU A 206 -35.98 32.15 6.23
C LEU A 206 -35.04 31.83 5.07
N VAL A 207 -34.96 30.56 4.66
CA VAL A 207 -34.16 30.17 3.49
C VAL A 207 -34.69 30.85 2.23
N GLN A 208 -36.00 30.87 1.99
CA GLN A 208 -36.58 31.56 0.83
C GLN A 208 -36.32 33.07 0.83
N GLU A 209 -36.34 33.72 2.00
CA GLU A 209 -36.09 35.16 2.15
C GLU A 209 -34.62 35.53 1.89
N HIS A 210 -33.68 34.68 2.31
CA HIS A 210 -32.25 34.96 2.25
C HIS A 210 -31.50 34.28 1.09
N ASN A 211 -32.09 33.29 0.41
CA ASN A 211 -31.48 32.59 -0.71
C ASN A 211 -31.23 33.53 -1.90
N ARG A 212 -30.00 33.52 -2.42
CA ARG A 212 -29.58 34.37 -3.55
C ARG A 212 -29.23 33.58 -4.80
N HIS A 213 -28.87 32.31 -4.67
CA HIS A 213 -28.21 31.55 -5.76
C HIS A 213 -28.89 30.23 -6.11
N ARG A 214 -29.55 29.55 -5.15
CA ARG A 214 -30.23 28.28 -5.38
C ARG A 214 -31.55 28.49 -6.12
N ARG A 215 -31.82 27.65 -7.11
CA ARG A 215 -33.06 27.70 -7.91
C ARG A 215 -34.18 26.93 -7.23
N GLU A 216 -35.36 27.54 -7.22
CA GLU A 216 -36.59 26.89 -6.76
C GLU A 216 -37.26 26.14 -7.93
N HIS A 217 -37.85 24.98 -7.66
CA HIS A 217 -38.61 24.19 -8.62
C HIS A 217 -39.83 23.55 -7.94
N PRO A 218 -40.98 23.40 -8.62
CA PRO A 218 -42.17 22.78 -8.03
C PRO A 218 -41.95 21.33 -7.57
N ASP A 219 -41.23 20.53 -8.36
CA ASP A 219 -40.83 19.17 -7.97
C ASP A 219 -39.71 19.22 -6.92
N LEU A 220 -39.95 18.66 -5.73
CA LEU A 220 -38.99 18.64 -4.61
C LEU A 220 -37.63 18.05 -5.03
N GLY A 221 -37.61 16.99 -5.84
CA GLY A 221 -36.38 16.34 -6.31
C GLY A 221 -35.55 17.15 -7.32
N LYS A 222 -36.05 18.32 -7.75
CA LYS A 222 -35.36 19.23 -8.69
C LYS A 222 -35.10 20.61 -8.09
N SER A 223 -35.62 20.90 -6.90
CA SER A 223 -35.48 22.19 -6.24
C SER A 223 -34.17 22.25 -5.46
N GLU A 224 -33.26 23.13 -5.87
CA GLU A 224 -31.97 23.33 -5.19
C GLU A 224 -32.18 23.95 -3.80
N VAL A 225 -33.28 24.69 -3.61
CA VAL A 225 -33.67 25.24 -2.31
C VAL A 225 -34.09 24.13 -1.34
N GLU A 226 -34.87 23.17 -1.82
CA GLU A 226 -35.30 22.02 -1.00
C GLU A 226 -34.15 21.05 -0.71
N GLU A 227 -33.20 20.91 -1.65
CA GLU A 227 -31.94 20.19 -1.44
C GLU A 227 -31.18 20.78 -0.24
N PHE A 228 -31.03 22.10 -0.17
CA PHE A 228 -30.40 22.79 0.97
C PHE A 228 -31.17 22.56 2.28
N ILE A 229 -32.49 22.79 2.26
CA ILE A 229 -33.34 22.61 3.45
C ILE A 229 -33.22 21.18 3.94
N SER A 230 -33.38 20.18 3.06
CA SER A 230 -33.31 18.75 3.42
C SER A 230 -31.96 18.38 4.04
N GLY A 231 -30.85 18.83 3.45
CA GLY A 231 -29.51 18.52 3.93
C GLY A 231 -29.20 19.10 5.31
N TYR A 232 -29.63 20.34 5.59
CA TYR A 232 -29.33 21.01 6.86
C TYR A 232 -30.45 20.94 7.91
N LYS A 233 -31.66 20.47 7.55
CA LYS A 233 -32.84 20.43 8.42
C LYS A 233 -32.54 19.83 9.80
N SER A 234 -31.95 18.63 9.82
CA SER A 234 -31.70 17.89 11.06
C SER A 234 -30.75 18.61 12.01
N ALA A 235 -29.81 19.39 11.45
CA ALA A 235 -28.84 20.17 12.21
C ALA A 235 -29.44 21.50 12.69
N LEU A 236 -30.12 22.22 11.79
CA LEU A 236 -30.68 23.55 12.06
C LEU A 236 -31.86 23.54 13.03
N ILE A 237 -32.73 22.52 12.99
CA ILE A 237 -33.87 22.40 13.93
C ILE A 237 -33.38 22.20 15.38
N ARG A 238 -32.17 21.68 15.59
CA ARG A 238 -31.57 21.48 16.92
C ARG A 238 -31.02 22.77 17.52
N VAL A 239 -30.87 23.84 16.73
CA VAL A 239 -30.40 25.13 17.21
C VAL A 239 -31.50 25.79 18.05
N GLN A 240 -31.17 26.10 19.30
CA GLN A 240 -32.03 26.86 20.19
C GLN A 240 -31.86 28.37 19.96
N GLY A 241 -32.95 29.13 20.05
CA GLY A 241 -32.94 30.58 19.86
C GLY A 241 -31.94 31.32 20.76
N LEU A 242 -31.80 30.90 22.01
CA LEU A 242 -30.82 31.45 22.95
C LEU A 242 -29.38 31.27 22.46
N ASN A 243 -29.05 30.10 21.89
CA ASN A 243 -27.72 29.83 21.35
C ASN A 243 -27.47 30.65 20.08
N ALA A 244 -28.46 30.73 19.19
CA ALA A 244 -28.39 31.53 17.95
C ALA A 244 -28.21 33.04 18.22
N TRP A 245 -28.68 33.53 19.37
CA TRP A 245 -28.52 34.90 19.80
C TRP A 245 -27.19 35.15 20.55
N SER A 246 -26.84 34.28 21.50
CA SER A 246 -25.71 34.50 22.41
C SER A 246 -24.35 34.17 21.79
N ARG A 247 -24.31 33.35 20.74
CA ARG A 247 -23.09 33.05 19.99
C ARG A 247 -23.09 33.81 18.67
N GLU A 248 -21.89 34.17 18.20
CA GLU A 248 -21.70 34.73 16.87
C GLU A 248 -22.25 33.76 15.80
N PRO A 249 -23.16 34.19 14.90
CA PRO A 249 -23.75 33.32 13.86
C PRO A 249 -22.71 32.60 12.99
N TRP A 250 -21.54 33.20 12.80
CA TRP A 250 -20.39 32.61 12.09
C TRP A 250 -19.81 31.37 12.78
N GLU A 251 -19.83 31.32 14.10
CA GLU A 251 -19.35 30.18 14.87
C GLU A 251 -20.32 29.02 14.81
N ILE A 252 -21.62 29.29 14.98
CA ILE A 252 -22.65 28.26 14.82
C ILE A 252 -22.65 27.75 13.38
N GLY A 253 -22.61 28.66 12.41
CA GLY A 253 -22.52 28.30 11.00
C GLY A 253 -21.32 27.41 10.71
N ARG A 254 -20.14 27.69 11.30
CA ARG A 254 -18.95 26.83 11.16
C ARG A 254 -19.19 25.44 11.73
N ASP A 255 -19.77 25.35 12.93
CA ASP A 255 -20.00 24.08 13.62
C ASP A 255 -21.07 23.21 12.91
N LEU A 256 -22.01 23.85 12.20
CA LEU A 256 -23.07 23.16 11.46
C LEU A 256 -22.70 22.83 10.00
N PHE A 257 -21.72 23.53 9.42
CA PHE A 257 -21.36 23.40 8.02
C PHE A 257 -20.78 22.01 7.73
N ASN A 258 -21.48 21.23 6.92
CA ASN A 258 -21.05 19.90 6.50
C ASN A 258 -20.20 20.00 5.22
N GLU A 259 -18.89 19.82 5.35
CA GLU A 259 -17.93 19.99 4.25
C GLU A 259 -18.13 18.95 3.14
N ASP A 260 -18.31 17.67 3.50
CA ASP A 260 -18.53 16.59 2.52
C ASP A 260 -19.80 16.79 1.69
N LEU A 261 -20.87 17.27 2.33
CA LEU A 261 -22.12 17.58 1.65
C LEU A 261 -21.94 18.74 0.66
N GLU A 262 -21.22 19.78 1.08
CA GLU A 262 -21.00 20.99 0.30
C GLU A 262 -20.07 20.76 -0.89
N HIS A 263 -19.01 19.95 -0.71
CA HIS A 263 -18.18 19.47 -1.80
C HIS A 263 -19.01 18.71 -2.85
N ARG A 264 -19.85 17.76 -2.42
CA ARG A 264 -20.72 17.00 -3.34
C ARG A 264 -21.69 17.90 -4.09
N TRP A 265 -22.37 18.82 -3.40
CA TRP A 265 -23.31 19.73 -4.04
C TRP A 265 -22.64 20.68 -5.03
N ALA A 266 -21.45 21.19 -4.71
CA ALA A 266 -20.68 22.02 -5.61
C ALA A 266 -20.27 21.23 -6.88
N GLN A 267 -19.79 19.99 -6.74
CA GLN A 267 -19.48 19.11 -7.88
C GLN A 267 -20.73 18.84 -8.74
N MET A 268 -21.83 18.40 -8.12
CA MET A 268 -23.09 18.15 -8.82
C MET A 268 -23.62 19.41 -9.51
N LYS A 269 -23.41 20.60 -8.93
CA LYS A 269 -23.81 21.85 -9.55
C LYS A 269 -22.97 22.14 -10.79
N MET A 270 -21.66 21.93 -10.74
CA MET A 270 -20.79 22.08 -11.90
C MET A 270 -21.19 21.12 -13.01
N GLU A 271 -21.41 19.85 -12.69
CA GLU A 271 -21.86 18.84 -13.67
C GLU A 271 -23.17 19.26 -14.33
N ARG A 272 -24.18 19.65 -13.53
CA ARG A 272 -25.46 20.16 -14.05
C ARG A 272 -25.27 21.36 -15.00
N ILE A 273 -24.35 22.28 -14.69
CA ILE A 273 -24.09 23.45 -15.54
C ILE A 273 -23.37 23.04 -16.83
N ALA A 274 -22.35 22.19 -16.74
CA ALA A 274 -21.63 21.69 -17.90
C ALA A 274 -22.60 21.03 -18.90
N ASP A 275 -23.55 20.25 -18.40
CA ASP A 275 -24.56 19.55 -19.18
C ASP A 275 -25.56 20.51 -19.86
N VAL A 276 -26.06 21.49 -19.11
CA VAL A 276 -27.08 22.44 -19.60
C VAL A 276 -26.53 23.37 -20.68
N PHE A 277 -25.27 23.79 -20.55
CA PHE A 277 -24.65 24.76 -21.45
C PHE A 277 -23.76 24.12 -22.52
N ASP A 278 -23.74 22.78 -22.59
CA ASP A 278 -22.90 21.98 -23.50
C ASP A 278 -21.43 22.45 -23.49
N TYR A 279 -20.94 22.76 -22.29
CA TYR A 279 -19.56 23.20 -22.15
C TYR A 279 -18.62 22.02 -22.39
N PRO A 280 -17.47 22.23 -23.06
CA PRO A 280 -16.56 21.15 -23.38
C PRO A 280 -16.12 20.42 -22.11
N ARG A 281 -16.49 19.15 -21.98
CA ARG A 281 -16.01 18.25 -20.91
C ARG A 281 -14.60 17.72 -21.18
N LEU A 282 -13.99 18.13 -22.30
CA LEU A 282 -12.61 17.81 -22.67
C LEU A 282 -11.61 18.38 -21.66
N PHE A 283 -11.97 19.47 -20.98
CA PHE A 283 -11.10 20.18 -20.05
C PHE A 283 -11.71 20.20 -18.66
N LEU A 284 -10.89 19.89 -17.66
CA LEU A 284 -11.24 19.98 -16.25
C LEU A 284 -10.28 20.97 -15.59
N PHE A 285 -10.82 21.99 -14.92
CA PHE A 285 -10.01 22.97 -14.20
C PHE A 285 -9.00 22.31 -13.27
N ASP A 286 -9.47 21.29 -12.56
CA ASP A 286 -8.69 20.51 -11.63
C ASP A 286 -7.54 19.74 -12.32
N ARG A 287 -7.84 18.95 -13.36
CA ARG A 287 -6.85 18.13 -14.07
C ARG A 287 -5.83 18.96 -14.86
N ASP A 288 -6.31 19.89 -15.66
CA ASP A 288 -5.51 20.48 -16.74
C ASP A 288 -4.77 21.75 -16.29
N ILE A 289 -5.38 22.49 -15.35
CA ILE A 289 -4.84 23.75 -14.85
C ILE A 289 -4.20 23.55 -13.48
N ILE A 290 -4.92 23.01 -12.50
CA ILE A 290 -4.40 22.86 -11.13
C ILE A 290 -3.31 21.79 -11.07
N HIS A 291 -3.61 20.55 -11.48
CA HIS A 291 -2.62 19.47 -11.49
C HIS A 291 -1.52 19.74 -12.53
N GLY A 292 -1.87 20.38 -13.65
CA GLY A 292 -0.88 20.89 -14.60
C GLY A 292 0.11 21.86 -13.95
N ALA A 293 -0.38 22.85 -13.20
CA ALA A 293 0.46 23.80 -12.47
C ALA A 293 1.27 23.12 -11.36
N ALA A 294 0.67 22.19 -10.61
CA ALA A 294 1.33 21.42 -9.56
C ALA A 294 2.51 20.60 -10.14
N ARG A 295 2.33 19.95 -11.29
CA ARG A 295 3.39 19.21 -11.99
C ARG A 295 4.49 20.14 -12.49
N ASP A 296 4.14 21.27 -13.10
CA ASP A 296 5.12 22.26 -13.55
C ASP A 296 5.93 22.85 -12.38
N LEU A 297 5.31 23.03 -11.21
CA LEU A 297 5.96 23.47 -9.99
C LEU A 297 6.91 22.42 -9.43
N ALA A 298 6.48 21.16 -9.34
CA ALA A 298 7.35 20.07 -8.90
C ALA A 298 8.57 19.92 -9.81
N LEU A 299 8.39 20.01 -11.13
CA LEU A 299 9.49 19.98 -12.10
C LEU A 299 10.47 21.13 -11.88
N ARG A 300 9.98 22.36 -11.71
CA ARG A 300 10.81 23.53 -11.40
C ARG A 300 11.56 23.38 -10.08
N ARG A 301 10.95 22.75 -9.07
CA ARG A 301 11.55 22.46 -7.76
C ARG A 301 12.38 21.16 -7.73
N ARG A 302 12.51 20.45 -8.86
CA ARG A 302 13.19 19.15 -8.97
C ARG A 302 12.66 18.10 -7.99
N GLN A 303 11.36 18.14 -7.71
CA GLN A 303 10.68 17.14 -6.89
C GLN A 303 10.34 15.90 -7.71
N PRO A 304 10.33 14.71 -7.09
CA PRO A 304 9.92 13.49 -7.75
C PRO A 304 8.45 13.58 -8.18
N LEU A 305 8.15 13.12 -9.41
CA LEU A 305 6.79 13.00 -9.91
C LEU A 305 6.24 11.58 -9.73
N GLU A 306 7.10 10.58 -9.77
CA GLU A 306 6.71 9.18 -9.61
C GLU A 306 6.24 8.92 -8.17
N PRO A 307 5.27 8.04 -7.96
CA PRO A 307 4.85 7.65 -6.62
C PRO A 307 6.00 6.94 -5.88
N HIS A 308 6.15 7.20 -4.58
CA HIS A 308 7.19 6.57 -3.74
C HIS A 308 6.59 5.66 -2.66
N SER A 309 5.30 5.81 -2.40
CA SER A 309 4.55 5.04 -1.40
C SER A 309 3.25 4.49 -1.98
N PHE A 310 2.62 3.56 -1.25
CA PHE A 310 1.26 3.11 -1.59
C PHE A 310 0.25 4.25 -1.60
N SER A 311 0.36 5.20 -0.66
CA SER A 311 -0.52 6.36 -0.60
C SER A 311 -0.43 7.19 -1.88
N ASP A 312 0.79 7.45 -2.37
CA ASP A 312 1.01 8.16 -3.62
C ASP A 312 0.43 7.42 -4.83
N ALA A 313 0.62 6.10 -4.89
CA ALA A 313 0.10 5.30 -5.99
C ALA A 313 -1.43 5.24 -5.98
N LEU A 314 -2.05 5.14 -4.79
CA LEU A 314 -3.49 5.13 -4.63
C LEU A 314 -4.09 6.49 -4.99
N HIS A 315 -3.42 7.57 -4.60
CA HIS A 315 -3.77 8.93 -4.99
C HIS A 315 -3.75 9.10 -6.52
N ASP A 316 -2.63 8.75 -7.18
CA ASP A 316 -2.51 8.83 -8.64
C ASP A 316 -3.57 8.00 -9.37
N TYR A 317 -3.94 6.84 -8.81
CA TYR A 317 -5.00 5.99 -9.33
C TYR A 317 -6.39 6.64 -9.21
N LYS A 318 -6.71 7.21 -8.04
CA LYS A 318 -7.95 7.95 -7.82
C LYS A 318 -8.06 9.15 -8.76
N ASP A 319 -6.97 9.86 -8.96
CA ASP A 319 -6.88 10.96 -9.93
C ASP A 319 -7.18 10.49 -11.34
N ALA A 320 -6.54 9.41 -11.78
CA ALA A 320 -6.78 8.87 -13.11
C ALA A 320 -8.25 8.46 -13.30
N LEU A 321 -8.90 7.89 -12.29
CA LEU A 321 -10.34 7.58 -12.33
C LEU A 321 -11.23 8.82 -12.31
N ARG A 322 -10.87 9.84 -11.51
CA ARG A 322 -11.57 11.13 -11.41
C ARG A 322 -11.53 11.88 -12.75
N PHE A 323 -10.40 11.82 -13.43
CA PHE A 323 -10.08 12.61 -14.61
C PHE A 323 -10.45 11.96 -15.94
N ASP A 324 -10.59 10.64 -15.97
CA ASP A 324 -10.93 9.88 -17.17
C ASP A 324 -12.14 8.98 -16.92
N ARG A 325 -13.30 9.44 -17.39
CA ARG A 325 -14.56 8.66 -17.31
C ARG A 325 -14.54 7.43 -18.20
N HIS A 326 -13.72 7.41 -19.26
CA HIS A 326 -13.65 6.34 -20.23
C HIS A 326 -12.19 5.96 -20.52
N PRO A 327 -11.50 5.41 -19.52
CA PRO A 327 -10.08 5.13 -19.61
C PRO A 327 -9.76 4.19 -20.76
N LEU A 328 -8.64 4.46 -21.44
CA LEU A 328 -8.11 3.58 -22.47
C LEU A 328 -7.96 2.16 -21.91
N MET A 329 -8.41 1.19 -22.68
CA MET A 329 -8.28 -0.22 -22.33
C MET A 329 -6.89 -0.75 -22.71
N THR A 330 -6.31 -1.59 -21.87
CA THR A 330 -5.00 -2.23 -22.10
C THR A 330 -5.07 -3.71 -21.76
N GLU A 331 -4.23 -4.49 -22.42
CA GLU A 331 -3.98 -5.87 -22.01
C GLU A 331 -3.18 -5.90 -20.70
N PHE A 332 -3.65 -6.69 -19.74
CA PHE A 332 -3.01 -6.91 -18.46
C PHE A 332 -3.29 -8.35 -17.99
N CYS A 333 -2.23 -9.11 -17.73
CA CYS A 333 -2.31 -10.55 -17.52
C CYS A 333 -2.98 -11.25 -18.73
N ARG A 334 -4.11 -11.95 -18.51
CA ARG A 334 -4.88 -12.65 -19.56
C ARG A 334 -6.14 -11.91 -19.99
N GLY A 335 -6.33 -10.66 -19.56
CA GLY A 335 -7.56 -9.91 -19.80
C GLY A 335 -7.30 -8.48 -20.25
N VAL A 336 -8.39 -7.81 -20.65
CA VAL A 336 -8.38 -6.39 -20.99
C VAL A 336 -8.97 -5.62 -19.81
N VAL A 337 -8.21 -4.64 -19.31
CA VAL A 337 -8.60 -3.79 -18.17
C VAL A 337 -8.34 -2.31 -18.47
N PRO A 338 -8.97 -1.38 -17.74
CA PRO A 338 -8.60 0.03 -17.81
C PRO A 338 -7.11 0.26 -17.53
N LYS A 339 -6.47 1.09 -18.35
CA LYS A 339 -5.04 1.43 -18.23
C LYS A 339 -4.65 1.94 -16.83
N PRO A 340 -5.40 2.84 -16.17
CA PRO A 340 -5.08 3.28 -14.81
C PRO A 340 -4.99 2.13 -13.80
N ARG A 341 -5.91 1.14 -13.92
CA ARG A 341 -5.92 -0.04 -13.07
C ARG A 341 -4.70 -0.92 -13.29
N ALA A 342 -4.33 -1.16 -14.56
CA ALA A 342 -3.11 -1.91 -14.87
C ALA A 342 -1.85 -1.20 -14.32
N GLN A 343 -1.77 0.11 -14.50
CA GLN A 343 -0.65 0.92 -14.01
C GLN A 343 -0.54 0.87 -12.49
N PHE A 344 -1.64 1.13 -11.77
CA PHE A 344 -1.66 1.08 -10.32
C PHE A 344 -1.20 -0.28 -9.77
N LEU A 345 -1.72 -1.39 -10.31
CA LEU A 345 -1.32 -2.73 -9.87
C LEU A 345 0.17 -3.02 -10.12
N ARG A 346 0.74 -2.53 -11.23
CA ARG A 346 2.18 -2.63 -11.49
C ARG A 346 2.96 -1.80 -10.47
N THR A 347 2.58 -0.54 -10.30
CA THR A 347 3.23 0.39 -9.38
C THR A 347 3.26 -0.13 -7.96
N VAL A 348 2.14 -0.66 -7.44
CA VAL A 348 2.08 -1.24 -6.07
C VAL A 348 3.10 -2.37 -5.89
N VAL A 349 3.27 -3.24 -6.89
CA VAL A 349 4.23 -4.35 -6.82
C VAL A 349 5.68 -3.86 -7.01
N GLU A 350 5.89 -2.90 -7.92
CA GLU A 350 7.22 -2.33 -8.22
C GLU A 350 7.79 -1.45 -7.09
N LEU A 351 6.92 -0.81 -6.31
CA LEU A 351 7.28 -0.10 -5.08
C LEU A 351 7.73 -1.06 -3.96
N GLY A 352 7.34 -2.32 -4.03
CA GLY A 352 7.85 -3.39 -3.18
C GLY A 352 7.03 -3.64 -1.92
N VAL A 353 7.70 -4.17 -0.89
CA VAL A 353 7.05 -4.77 0.30
C VAL A 353 6.16 -3.79 1.04
N GLY A 354 6.66 -2.56 1.26
CA GLY A 354 5.91 -1.53 1.98
C GLY A 354 4.63 -1.12 1.26
N ALA A 355 4.65 -1.07 -0.07
CA ALA A 355 3.46 -0.71 -0.84
C ALA A 355 2.43 -1.83 -0.88
N LEU A 356 2.86 -3.08 -1.02
CA LEU A 356 1.95 -4.24 -0.94
C LEU A 356 1.32 -4.36 0.45
N ARG A 357 2.10 -4.08 1.51
CA ARG A 357 1.58 -3.98 2.88
C ARG A 357 0.49 -2.92 2.98
N GLY A 358 0.77 -1.69 2.51
CA GLY A 358 -0.20 -0.59 2.47
C GLY A 358 -1.49 -0.95 1.73
N PHE A 359 -1.39 -1.72 0.64
CA PHE A 359 -2.56 -2.24 -0.07
C PHE A 359 -3.41 -3.16 0.82
N PHE A 360 -2.80 -4.11 1.53
CA PHE A 360 -3.53 -5.02 2.41
C PHE A 360 -4.09 -4.34 3.66
N ASP A 361 -3.39 -3.33 4.19
CA ASP A 361 -3.92 -2.46 5.25
C ASP A 361 -5.16 -1.70 4.74
N ALA A 362 -5.10 -1.09 3.55
CA ALA A 362 -6.26 -0.44 2.93
C ALA A 362 -7.42 -1.41 2.64
N TYR A 363 -7.12 -2.64 2.23
CA TYR A 363 -8.12 -3.69 2.04
C TYR A 363 -8.79 -4.08 3.36
N ARG A 364 -8.03 -4.20 4.45
CA ARG A 364 -8.56 -4.44 5.80
C ARG A 364 -9.47 -3.30 6.24
N ASP A 365 -9.05 -2.07 5.98
CA ASP A 365 -9.78 -0.86 6.36
C ASP A 365 -10.95 -0.56 5.39
N SER A 366 -11.29 -1.51 4.50
CA SER A 366 -12.41 -1.46 3.57
C SER A 366 -12.37 -0.25 2.61
N VAL A 367 -11.17 0.19 2.26
CA VAL A 367 -10.97 1.20 1.20
C VAL A 367 -11.49 0.62 -0.12
N LEU A 368 -12.48 1.29 -0.73
CA LEU A 368 -13.23 0.81 -1.88
C LEU A 368 -12.31 0.31 -3.02
N GLU A 369 -11.29 1.09 -3.37
CA GLU A 369 -10.36 0.75 -4.44
C GLU A 369 -9.56 -0.52 -4.12
N ALA A 370 -9.13 -0.71 -2.87
CA ALA A 370 -8.40 -1.90 -2.47
C ALA A 370 -9.31 -3.15 -2.49
N VAL A 371 -10.58 -3.00 -2.08
CA VAL A 371 -11.59 -4.07 -2.14
C VAL A 371 -11.84 -4.51 -3.58
N ASP A 372 -12.04 -3.56 -4.48
CA ASP A 372 -12.31 -3.83 -5.90
C ASP A 372 -11.10 -4.44 -6.62
N LEU A 373 -9.89 -4.12 -6.16
CA LEU A 373 -8.64 -4.50 -6.81
C LEU A 373 -7.93 -5.69 -6.18
N VAL A 374 -8.40 -6.25 -5.07
CA VAL A 374 -7.72 -7.36 -4.38
C VAL A 374 -7.60 -8.62 -5.26
N HIS A 375 -8.67 -8.99 -5.97
CA HIS A 375 -8.65 -10.14 -6.86
C HIS A 375 -7.78 -9.89 -8.11
N PRO A 376 -7.88 -8.73 -8.77
CA PRO A 376 -6.95 -8.33 -9.83
C PRO A 376 -5.48 -8.34 -9.43
N LEU A 377 -5.15 -7.78 -8.26
CA LEU A 377 -3.80 -7.80 -7.70
C LEU A 377 -3.34 -9.24 -7.49
N TRP A 378 -4.20 -10.09 -6.93
CA TRP A 378 -3.90 -11.50 -6.72
C TRP A 378 -3.53 -12.21 -8.03
N MET A 379 -4.38 -12.07 -9.06
CA MET A 379 -4.12 -12.68 -10.37
C MET A 379 -2.83 -12.14 -11.01
N TYR A 380 -2.50 -10.87 -10.76
CA TYR A 380 -1.23 -10.29 -11.21
C TYR A 380 -0.03 -10.90 -10.50
N LEU A 381 -0.02 -10.97 -9.16
CA LEU A 381 1.05 -11.60 -8.39
C LEU A 381 1.28 -13.06 -8.80
N VAL A 382 0.20 -13.81 -9.05
CA VAL A 382 0.25 -15.19 -9.56
C VAL A 382 0.91 -15.27 -10.93
N SER A 383 0.63 -14.31 -11.83
CA SER A 383 1.24 -14.28 -13.17
C SER A 383 2.75 -14.07 -13.14
N LEU A 384 3.24 -13.37 -12.09
CA LEU A 384 4.65 -13.05 -11.86
C LEU A 384 5.43 -14.18 -11.16
N SER A 385 4.80 -15.32 -10.91
CA SER A 385 5.40 -16.43 -10.16
C SER A 385 5.50 -17.72 -10.98
N SER A 386 6.58 -18.44 -10.78
CA SER A 386 6.72 -19.85 -11.12
C SER A 386 6.04 -20.81 -10.14
N ASP A 387 5.78 -20.38 -8.90
CA ASP A 387 5.06 -21.11 -7.86
C ASP A 387 3.73 -20.41 -7.52
N PRO A 388 2.75 -20.44 -8.45
CA PRO A 388 1.49 -19.72 -8.25
C PRO A 388 0.74 -20.20 -7.00
N ALA A 389 0.79 -21.51 -6.69
CA ALA A 389 0.14 -22.10 -5.53
C ALA A 389 0.65 -21.50 -4.19
N GLY A 390 1.95 -21.26 -4.09
CA GLY A 390 2.52 -20.57 -2.93
C GLY A 390 1.98 -19.16 -2.78
N VAL A 391 1.95 -18.38 -3.88
CA VAL A 391 1.36 -17.03 -3.87
C VAL A 391 -0.14 -17.08 -3.50
N PHE A 392 -0.89 -18.08 -4.01
CA PHE A 392 -2.28 -18.32 -3.64
C PHE A 392 -2.46 -18.48 -2.12
N ALA A 393 -1.64 -19.30 -1.47
CA ALA A 393 -1.75 -19.55 -0.04
C ALA A 393 -1.53 -18.27 0.79
N HIS A 394 -0.49 -17.49 0.50
CA HIS A 394 -0.19 -16.28 1.27
C HIS A 394 -1.19 -15.15 1.03
N VAL A 395 -1.58 -14.88 -0.22
CA VAL A 395 -2.61 -13.87 -0.51
C VAL A 395 -3.96 -14.29 0.10
N GLY A 396 -4.30 -15.57 0.05
CA GLY A 396 -5.51 -16.11 0.69
C GLY A 396 -5.57 -15.81 2.18
N ARG A 397 -4.45 -16.01 2.90
CA ARG A 397 -4.33 -15.71 4.34
C ARG A 397 -4.42 -14.22 4.65
N LEU A 398 -3.77 -13.36 3.85
CA LEU A 398 -3.87 -11.91 4.00
C LEU A 398 -5.31 -11.42 3.76
N ARG A 399 -6.03 -12.01 2.80
CA ARG A 399 -7.43 -11.66 2.53
C ARG A 399 -8.40 -12.15 3.59
N SER A 400 -8.27 -13.39 4.04
CA SER A 400 -9.22 -14.00 4.98
C SER A 400 -9.19 -13.31 6.34
N ARG A 401 -8.02 -12.81 6.76
CA ARG A 401 -7.83 -12.15 8.06
C ARG A 401 -7.99 -10.62 8.02
N ALA A 402 -8.25 -10.06 6.84
CA ALA A 402 -8.51 -8.63 6.65
C ALA A 402 -10.01 -8.29 6.59
N ARG A 403 -10.90 -9.25 6.32
CA ARG A 403 -12.34 -8.98 6.23
C ARG A 403 -13.04 -9.07 7.59
N HIS A 404 -13.47 -7.94 8.13
CA HIS A 404 -14.69 -7.85 8.94
C HIS A 404 -15.81 -7.36 8.01
N VAL A 405 -16.60 -8.29 7.45
CA VAL A 405 -17.76 -7.90 6.65
C VAL A 405 -18.99 -7.92 7.54
N ASP A 406 -19.61 -6.74 7.70
CA ASP A 406 -21.01 -6.55 8.10
C ASP A 406 -21.54 -7.47 9.20
N GLY A 407 -20.88 -7.52 10.36
CA GLY A 407 -21.48 -8.08 11.58
C GLY A 407 -21.85 -9.57 11.54
N ILE A 408 -21.39 -10.32 10.52
CA ILE A 408 -21.50 -11.78 10.48
C ILE A 408 -20.08 -12.33 10.55
N GLY A 409 -19.68 -12.70 11.77
CA GLY A 409 -18.44 -13.43 12.03
C GLY A 409 -18.44 -14.72 11.24
N VAL A 410 -17.50 -14.84 10.31
CA VAL A 410 -17.10 -16.14 9.77
C VAL A 410 -15.98 -16.62 10.69
N ASP A 411 -16.34 -17.50 11.61
CA ASP A 411 -15.51 -18.19 12.60
C ASP A 411 -14.61 -17.31 13.50
N ASP A 412 -15.23 -16.91 14.62
CA ASP A 412 -14.84 -16.01 15.71
C ASP A 412 -13.67 -16.47 16.63
N GLU A 413 -12.50 -16.85 16.11
CA GLU A 413 -11.34 -17.13 17.00
C GLU A 413 -9.99 -16.52 16.59
N GLN A 414 -9.86 -15.93 15.40
CA GLN A 414 -8.57 -15.42 14.93
C GLN A 414 -8.65 -13.91 14.69
N GLY A 415 -8.11 -13.15 15.65
CA GLY A 415 -7.99 -11.69 15.55
C GLY A 415 -7.13 -11.22 14.36
N PRO A 416 -6.91 -9.89 14.22
CA PRO A 416 -6.08 -9.34 13.14
C PRO A 416 -4.69 -9.98 13.15
N LEU A 417 -4.12 -10.15 11.95
CA LEU A 417 -2.76 -10.65 11.78
C LEU A 417 -1.78 -9.86 12.65
N SER A 418 -0.95 -10.57 13.42
CA SER A 418 0.18 -9.94 14.10
C SER A 418 1.19 -9.40 13.08
N GLU A 419 2.01 -8.43 13.48
CA GLU A 419 3.10 -7.89 12.66
C GLU A 419 4.02 -8.99 12.10
N ARG A 420 4.33 -10.00 12.93
CA ARG A 420 5.15 -11.14 12.53
C ARG A 420 4.47 -12.00 11.47
N GLU A 421 3.16 -12.24 11.58
CA GLU A 421 2.42 -13.01 10.56
C GLU A 421 2.23 -12.22 9.26
N MET A 422 2.01 -10.90 9.34
CA MET A 422 1.98 -10.03 8.17
C MET A 422 3.32 -10.09 7.43
N ALA A 423 4.43 -9.91 8.16
CA ALA A 423 5.79 -10.06 7.63
C ALA A 423 6.01 -11.43 6.97
N ARG A 424 5.56 -12.50 7.61
CA ARG A 424 5.62 -13.87 7.09
C ARG A 424 4.92 -14.00 5.74
N HIS A 425 3.66 -13.57 5.65
CA HIS A 425 2.90 -13.72 4.40
C HIS A 425 3.40 -12.81 3.28
N LEU A 426 3.81 -11.58 3.59
CA LEU A 426 4.42 -10.68 2.60
C LEU A 426 5.73 -11.25 2.05
N THR A 427 6.58 -11.82 2.92
CA THR A 427 7.81 -12.51 2.53
C THR A 427 7.52 -13.69 1.62
N GLY A 428 6.52 -14.50 1.98
CA GLY A 428 6.09 -15.65 1.20
C GLY A 428 5.59 -15.27 -0.20
N ILE A 429 5.03 -14.08 -0.38
CA ILE A 429 4.67 -13.55 -1.70
C ILE A 429 5.93 -13.10 -2.44
N PHE A 430 6.70 -12.17 -1.89
CA PHE A 430 7.81 -11.51 -2.59
C PHE A 430 8.92 -12.46 -3.02
N VAL A 431 9.28 -13.42 -2.17
CA VAL A 431 10.29 -14.44 -2.52
C VAL A 431 9.85 -15.31 -3.70
N ARG A 432 8.54 -15.38 -3.99
CA ARG A 432 7.98 -16.17 -5.09
C ARG A 432 7.73 -15.38 -6.38
N LEU A 433 8.01 -14.08 -6.44
CA LEU A 433 7.82 -13.24 -7.64
C LEU A 433 9.00 -13.30 -8.61
N ASP A 434 9.51 -14.50 -8.90
CA ASP A 434 10.73 -14.73 -9.69
C ASP A 434 10.67 -14.22 -11.13
N ARG A 435 9.48 -13.98 -11.69
CA ARG A 435 9.31 -13.41 -13.05
C ARG A 435 9.19 -11.88 -13.06
N LEU A 436 9.22 -11.23 -11.90
CA LEU A 436 9.16 -9.77 -11.81
C LEU A 436 10.50 -9.15 -12.25
N PRO A 437 10.51 -8.13 -13.13
CA PRO A 437 11.73 -7.40 -13.45
C PRO A 437 12.35 -6.80 -12.18
N GLY A 438 13.65 -7.04 -11.97
CA GLY A 438 14.32 -6.61 -10.74
C GLY A 438 13.95 -7.41 -9.49
N TYR A 439 13.36 -8.61 -9.64
CA TYR A 439 12.98 -9.53 -8.56
C TYR A 439 13.98 -9.59 -7.40
N ARG A 440 15.27 -9.85 -7.67
CA ARG A 440 16.30 -9.98 -6.61
C ARG A 440 16.45 -8.71 -5.76
N ARG A 441 16.29 -7.53 -6.36
CA ARG A 441 16.34 -6.24 -5.64
C ARG A 441 15.13 -6.08 -4.72
N LEU A 442 13.94 -6.41 -5.21
CA LEU A 442 12.70 -6.29 -4.44
C LEU A 442 12.60 -7.36 -3.35
N ALA A 443 13.01 -8.59 -3.64
CA ALA A 443 13.03 -9.68 -2.67
C ALA A 443 13.97 -9.38 -1.49
N ARG A 444 15.06 -8.62 -1.68
CA ARG A 444 15.94 -8.18 -0.57
C ARG A 444 15.25 -7.29 0.45
N GLN A 445 14.18 -6.58 0.09
CA GLN A 445 13.44 -5.75 1.05
C GLN A 445 12.81 -6.57 2.19
N VAL A 446 12.58 -7.87 2.00
CA VAL A 446 11.99 -8.73 3.04
C VAL A 446 12.93 -8.91 4.24
N VAL A 447 14.24 -8.64 4.08
CA VAL A 447 15.21 -8.69 5.19
C VAL A 447 14.83 -7.70 6.29
N GLU A 448 14.29 -6.53 5.92
CA GLU A 448 13.88 -5.48 6.86
C GLU A 448 12.63 -5.86 7.67
N LEU A 449 11.92 -6.92 7.29
CA LEU A 449 10.72 -7.39 7.99
C LEU A 449 11.02 -8.24 9.25
N GLY A 450 12.29 -8.59 9.49
CA GLY A 450 12.74 -9.26 10.71
C GLY A 450 12.27 -10.72 10.85
N ASP A 451 12.01 -11.16 12.08
CA ASP A 451 11.82 -12.59 12.42
C ASP A 451 10.70 -13.28 11.64
N GLY A 452 9.61 -12.57 11.33
CA GLY A 452 8.51 -13.16 10.55
C GLY A 452 8.91 -13.53 9.12
N ALA A 453 9.82 -12.75 8.51
CA ALA A 453 10.41 -13.08 7.23
C ALA A 453 11.37 -14.26 7.33
N HIS A 454 12.21 -14.28 8.37
CA HIS A 454 13.15 -15.38 8.61
C HIS A 454 12.44 -16.73 8.71
N ASP A 455 11.38 -16.79 9.53
CA ASP A 455 10.56 -18.00 9.71
C ASP A 455 9.97 -18.51 8.38
N GLU A 456 9.49 -17.60 7.53
CA GLU A 456 8.91 -17.98 6.24
C GLU A 456 9.95 -18.50 5.27
N LEU A 457 11.10 -17.82 5.17
CA LEU A 457 12.19 -18.25 4.29
C LEU A 457 12.71 -19.62 4.73
N LEU A 458 12.80 -19.86 6.03
CA LEU A 458 13.16 -21.16 6.58
C LEU A 458 12.13 -22.23 6.24
N ALA A 459 10.84 -21.96 6.49
CA ALA A 459 9.75 -22.88 6.19
C ALA A 459 9.69 -23.21 4.68
N LEU A 460 9.94 -22.21 3.83
CA LEU A 460 10.06 -22.38 2.39
C LEU A 460 11.20 -23.36 2.06
N VAL A 461 12.41 -23.18 2.60
CA VAL A 461 13.54 -24.08 2.37
C VAL A 461 13.24 -25.49 2.90
N GLN A 462 12.66 -25.61 4.09
CA GLN A 462 12.33 -26.89 4.73
C GLN A 462 11.28 -27.70 3.94
N ASN A 463 10.25 -27.04 3.43
CA ASN A 463 9.21 -27.70 2.63
C ASN A 463 9.73 -28.22 1.29
N HIS A 464 10.95 -27.82 0.88
CA HIS A 464 11.62 -28.30 -0.33
C HIS A 464 12.71 -29.34 -0.02
N GLY A 465 12.77 -29.84 1.23
CA GLY A 465 13.69 -30.89 1.66
C GLY A 465 13.46 -32.20 0.93
N LEU A 466 14.35 -32.51 0.00
CA LEU A 466 14.42 -33.74 -0.77
C LEU A 466 14.57 -34.95 0.17
N GLN A 467 13.66 -35.92 0.08
CA GLN A 467 13.96 -37.28 0.55
C GLN A 467 14.78 -38.02 -0.52
N ASP A 468 15.62 -38.98 -0.13
CA ASP A 468 16.44 -39.79 -1.07
C ASP A 468 15.61 -40.50 -2.16
N ALA A 469 14.29 -40.64 -1.95
CA ALA A 469 13.35 -41.31 -2.84
C ALA A 469 12.56 -40.36 -3.77
N ASP A 470 12.70 -39.03 -3.67
CA ASP A 470 11.90 -38.10 -4.47
C ASP A 470 12.34 -38.10 -5.96
N GLU A 471 11.41 -38.46 -6.85
CA GLU A 471 11.61 -38.38 -8.30
C GLU A 471 11.81 -36.91 -8.72
N TRP A 472 13.08 -36.54 -8.93
CA TRP A 472 13.58 -35.23 -9.35
C TRP A 472 12.88 -34.61 -10.58
N ALA A 473 12.20 -35.43 -11.40
CA ALA A 473 11.36 -34.99 -12.50
C ALA A 473 10.23 -34.04 -12.04
N THR A 474 9.72 -34.21 -10.82
CA THR A 474 8.69 -33.35 -10.19
C THR A 474 9.26 -32.01 -9.73
N PHE A 475 10.56 -31.97 -9.42
CA PHE A 475 11.29 -30.80 -8.90
C PHE A 475 11.82 -29.86 -10.01
N LYS A 476 11.96 -30.37 -11.24
CA LYS A 476 12.65 -29.69 -12.35
C LYS A 476 11.96 -28.43 -12.92
N MET A 477 10.72 -28.14 -12.53
CA MET A 477 10.00 -27.00 -13.11
C MET A 477 9.90 -25.81 -12.14
N LYS A 478 10.81 -24.85 -12.35
CA LYS A 478 10.65 -23.41 -12.09
C LYS A 478 10.80 -22.90 -10.64
N LYS A 479 10.90 -23.74 -9.59
CA LYS A 479 11.02 -23.27 -8.19
C LYS A 479 12.46 -23.03 -7.69
N GLN A 480 13.47 -23.32 -8.49
CA GLN A 480 14.89 -23.23 -8.10
C GLN A 480 15.35 -21.79 -7.79
N ALA A 481 14.91 -20.82 -8.59
CA ALA A 481 15.24 -19.40 -8.38
C ALA A 481 14.68 -18.88 -7.06
N ILE A 482 13.49 -19.36 -6.66
CA ILE A 482 12.81 -19.01 -5.41
C ILE A 482 13.60 -19.54 -4.22
N VAL A 483 14.00 -20.83 -4.25
CA VAL A 483 14.76 -21.46 -3.16
C VAL A 483 16.16 -20.86 -3.05
N ALA A 484 16.85 -20.61 -4.17
CA ALA A 484 18.15 -19.95 -4.18
C ALA A 484 18.06 -18.53 -3.59
N CYS A 485 17.04 -17.75 -3.97
CA CYS A 485 16.80 -16.43 -3.40
C CYS A 485 16.54 -16.51 -1.89
N ALA A 486 15.71 -17.46 -1.44
CA ALA A 486 15.44 -17.64 -0.02
C ALA A 486 16.71 -17.97 0.78
N CYS A 487 17.57 -18.83 0.21
CA CYS A 487 18.86 -19.18 0.78
C CYS A 487 19.81 -17.98 0.90
N GLU A 488 19.87 -17.12 -0.12
CA GLU A 488 20.67 -15.89 -0.07
C GLU A 488 20.14 -14.90 0.99
N LEU A 489 18.83 -14.72 1.07
CA LEU A 489 18.21 -13.80 2.03
C LEU A 489 18.41 -14.26 3.48
N LEU A 490 18.29 -15.57 3.75
CA LEU A 490 18.59 -16.12 5.06
C LEU A 490 20.03 -15.84 5.50
N GLU A 491 21.01 -15.97 4.60
CA GLU A 491 22.39 -15.64 4.97
C GLU A 491 22.59 -14.16 5.32
N VAL A 492 21.92 -13.26 4.60
CA VAL A 492 21.96 -11.83 4.93
C VAL A 492 21.34 -11.58 6.31
N MET A 493 20.25 -12.27 6.65
CA MET A 493 19.56 -12.12 7.94
C MET A 493 20.33 -12.75 9.11
N ASP A 494 20.93 -13.92 8.90
CA ASP A 494 21.78 -14.61 9.86
C ASP A 494 23.12 -13.88 10.08
N GLY A 495 23.46 -12.95 9.18
CA GLY A 495 24.70 -12.18 9.14
C GLY A 495 24.85 -11.08 10.19
N SER A 496 23.88 -10.88 11.10
CA SER A 496 23.98 -9.86 12.16
C SER A 496 24.98 -10.22 13.27
N GLU A 497 25.51 -11.46 13.30
CA GLU A 497 26.71 -11.85 14.07
C GLU A 497 27.96 -12.04 13.18
N ALA A 498 27.89 -11.73 11.88
CA ALA A 498 28.86 -12.18 10.86
C ALA A 498 29.90 -11.13 10.41
N GLU A 499 30.06 -9.98 11.06
CA GLU A 499 31.19 -9.09 10.72
C GLU A 499 32.57 -9.76 10.99
N HIS A 500 32.62 -10.79 11.85
CA HIS A 500 33.84 -11.60 12.08
C HIS A 500 33.88 -12.91 11.28
N ALA A 501 32.74 -13.35 10.73
CA ALA A 501 32.65 -14.56 9.90
C ALA A 501 32.86 -14.25 8.41
N ASP A 502 32.59 -13.03 7.96
CA ASP A 502 32.74 -12.62 6.55
C ASP A 502 34.21 -12.55 6.13
N GLU A 503 35.13 -12.07 6.99
CA GLU A 503 36.58 -12.12 6.71
C GLU A 503 37.10 -13.56 6.61
N ALA A 504 36.66 -14.45 7.51
CA ALA A 504 37.06 -15.86 7.50
C ALA A 504 36.47 -16.62 6.32
N GLY A 505 35.21 -16.35 5.96
CA GLY A 505 34.52 -16.92 4.81
C GLY A 505 35.08 -16.43 3.47
N LEU A 506 35.37 -15.13 3.34
CA LEU A 506 36.07 -14.56 2.19
C LEU A 506 37.50 -15.10 2.07
N ALA A 507 38.22 -15.27 3.18
CA ALA A 507 39.53 -15.91 3.18
C ALA A 507 39.46 -17.39 2.77
N ALA A 508 38.45 -18.14 3.21
CA ALA A 508 38.22 -19.52 2.79
C ALA A 508 37.89 -19.61 1.29
N ARG A 509 37.03 -18.73 0.76
CA ARG A 509 36.73 -18.66 -0.69
C ARG A 509 37.97 -18.33 -1.50
N ARG A 510 38.76 -17.33 -1.07
CA ARG A 510 40.05 -17.00 -1.72
C ARG A 510 40.99 -18.19 -1.77
N ARG A 511 41.10 -18.97 -0.68
CA ARG A 511 41.94 -20.19 -0.66
C ARG A 511 41.52 -21.22 -1.70
N ILE A 512 40.23 -21.35 -2.00
CA ILE A 512 39.74 -22.27 -3.05
C ILE A 512 40.18 -21.74 -4.44
N HIS A 513 40.09 -20.44 -4.68
CA HIS A 513 40.55 -19.84 -5.95
C HIS A 513 42.09 -19.87 -6.10
N GLU A 514 42.83 -19.82 -4.99
CA GLU A 514 44.28 -19.84 -4.91
C GLU A 514 44.87 -21.27 -4.84
N ASP A 515 44.02 -22.30 -4.79
CA ASP A 515 44.46 -23.69 -4.74
C ASP A 515 45.25 -24.04 -6.02
N GLU A 516 46.56 -24.25 -5.87
CA GLU A 516 47.50 -24.52 -6.96
C GLU A 516 47.08 -25.74 -7.79
N SER A 517 46.41 -26.69 -7.14
CA SER A 517 45.99 -27.94 -7.75
C SER A 517 44.74 -27.77 -8.62
N ILE A 518 43.80 -26.91 -8.21
CA ILE A 518 42.67 -26.48 -9.04
C ILE A 518 43.20 -25.65 -10.22
N GLN A 519 44.10 -24.70 -9.97
CA GLN A 519 44.67 -23.85 -11.01
C GLN A 519 45.42 -24.68 -12.08
N ALA A 520 46.22 -25.66 -11.67
CA ALA A 520 46.90 -26.57 -12.59
C ALA A 520 45.90 -27.38 -13.43
N LEU A 521 44.84 -27.89 -12.81
CA LEU A 521 43.82 -28.69 -13.49
C LEU A 521 42.97 -27.86 -14.48
N LEU A 522 42.71 -26.60 -14.16
CA LEU A 522 42.01 -25.66 -15.06
C LEU A 522 42.91 -25.11 -16.18
N ALA A 523 44.22 -25.06 -15.96
CA ALA A 523 45.20 -24.64 -16.96
C ALA A 523 45.52 -25.75 -17.98
N ASP A 524 45.59 -27.01 -17.55
CA ASP A 524 45.95 -28.13 -18.43
C ASP A 524 44.72 -28.89 -18.96
N ARG A 525 44.17 -28.39 -20.08
CA ARG A 525 43.15 -29.09 -20.90
C ARG A 525 42.00 -29.69 -20.07
N PRO A 526 41.22 -28.88 -19.33
CA PRO A 526 40.19 -29.35 -18.40
C PRO A 526 39.08 -30.19 -19.07
N HIS A 527 38.87 -30.03 -20.38
CA HIS A 527 37.95 -30.83 -21.18
C HIS A 527 38.28 -32.34 -21.22
N ARG A 528 39.48 -32.76 -20.81
CA ARG A 528 39.88 -34.17 -20.76
C ARG A 528 39.38 -34.88 -19.51
N PHE A 529 39.02 -34.12 -18.47
CA PHE A 529 38.60 -34.64 -17.16
C PHE A 529 37.09 -34.56 -16.97
N THR A 530 36.31 -34.54 -18.04
CA THR A 530 34.86 -34.34 -17.98
C THR A 530 34.10 -35.10 -19.06
N SER A 531 32.91 -35.56 -18.73
CA SER A 531 31.91 -36.05 -19.68
C SER A 531 31.15 -34.92 -20.42
N ASP A 532 31.35 -33.65 -20.03
CA ASP A 532 30.79 -32.43 -20.64
C ASP A 532 31.89 -31.41 -21.06
N PRO A 533 32.72 -31.75 -22.07
CA PRO A 533 33.88 -30.94 -22.46
C PRO A 533 33.51 -29.54 -22.96
N SER A 534 32.36 -29.38 -23.62
CA SER A 534 31.93 -28.08 -24.16
C SER A 534 31.57 -27.09 -23.05
N ALA A 535 30.80 -27.53 -22.05
CA ALA A 535 30.42 -26.67 -20.93
C ALA A 535 31.63 -26.31 -20.08
N VAL A 536 32.51 -27.27 -19.78
CA VAL A 536 33.74 -27.01 -19.00
C VAL A 536 34.63 -25.99 -19.70
N LEU A 537 34.81 -26.06 -21.03
CA LEU A 537 35.61 -25.07 -21.76
C LEU A 537 34.99 -23.67 -21.72
N MET A 538 33.67 -23.56 -21.88
CA MET A 538 32.95 -22.30 -21.80
C MET A 538 33.09 -21.69 -20.40
N TYR A 539 32.71 -22.44 -19.36
CA TYR A 539 32.76 -21.96 -17.98
C TYR A 539 34.17 -21.67 -17.50
N SER A 540 35.17 -22.48 -17.89
CA SER A 540 36.58 -22.25 -17.53
C SER A 540 37.18 -21.01 -18.20
N ARG A 541 36.69 -20.63 -19.39
CA ARG A 541 37.09 -19.38 -20.06
C ARG A 541 36.45 -18.18 -19.39
N GLU A 542 35.16 -18.28 -19.08
CA GLU A 542 34.41 -17.22 -18.42
C GLU A 542 34.94 -16.98 -17.00
N TYR A 543 35.13 -18.05 -16.23
CA TYR A 543 35.73 -18.03 -14.90
C TYR A 543 37.06 -17.27 -14.88
N ARG A 544 37.98 -17.59 -15.80
CA ARG A 544 39.28 -16.89 -15.88
C ARG A 544 39.13 -15.41 -16.20
N ARG A 545 38.15 -15.02 -17.03
CA ARG A 545 37.87 -13.61 -17.33
C ARG A 545 37.32 -12.90 -16.10
N THR A 546 36.28 -13.46 -15.49
CA THR A 546 35.60 -12.87 -14.33
C THR A 546 36.52 -12.81 -13.12
N LEU A 547 37.35 -13.82 -12.88
CA LEU A 547 38.36 -13.82 -11.80
C LEU A 547 39.40 -12.72 -12.00
N ALA A 548 39.85 -12.47 -13.23
CA ALA A 548 40.83 -11.41 -13.52
C ALA A 548 40.23 -10.00 -13.42
N GLU A 549 38.93 -9.85 -13.73
CA GLU A 549 38.23 -8.57 -13.77
C GLU A 549 37.64 -8.17 -12.40
N PHE A 550 37.08 -9.12 -11.66
CA PHE A 550 36.31 -8.90 -10.43
C PHE A 550 36.89 -9.58 -9.18
N GLY A 551 37.77 -10.57 -9.33
CA GLY A 551 38.49 -11.22 -8.23
C GLY A 551 37.72 -12.34 -7.51
N ALA A 552 38.40 -13.05 -6.60
CA ALA A 552 37.88 -14.24 -5.90
C ALA A 552 36.73 -13.99 -4.91
N ALA A 553 36.49 -12.73 -4.54
CA ALA A 553 35.37 -12.36 -3.67
C ALA A 553 34.04 -12.19 -4.45
N ASP A 554 34.10 -12.14 -5.77
CA ASP A 554 32.95 -11.88 -6.63
C ASP A 554 31.99 -13.10 -6.70
N PRO A 555 30.67 -12.92 -6.49
CA PRO A 555 29.69 -14.02 -6.50
C PRO A 555 29.65 -14.77 -7.84
N ASP A 556 29.76 -14.06 -8.97
CA ASP A 556 29.71 -14.69 -10.29
C ASP A 556 30.96 -15.56 -10.52
N THR A 557 32.12 -15.10 -10.06
CA THR A 557 33.37 -15.86 -10.06
C THR A 557 33.26 -17.15 -9.25
N ASN A 558 32.62 -17.11 -8.08
CA ASN A 558 32.36 -18.28 -7.24
C ASN A 558 31.36 -19.26 -7.92
N SER A 559 30.29 -18.75 -8.53
CA SER A 559 29.30 -19.54 -9.28
C SER A 559 29.93 -20.24 -10.49
N LEU A 560 30.78 -19.54 -11.23
CA LEU A 560 31.49 -20.08 -12.39
C LEU A 560 32.47 -21.18 -11.98
N LEU A 561 33.21 -21.01 -10.87
CA LEU A 561 34.10 -22.05 -10.37
C LEU A 561 33.33 -23.30 -9.93
N ALA A 562 32.26 -23.16 -9.15
CA ALA A 562 31.39 -24.26 -8.76
C ALA A 562 30.83 -25.01 -9.99
N SER A 563 30.44 -24.28 -11.03
CA SER A 563 29.96 -24.84 -12.30
C SER A 563 31.03 -25.66 -13.03
N VAL A 564 32.31 -25.29 -12.91
CA VAL A 564 33.41 -26.07 -13.48
C VAL A 564 33.70 -27.31 -12.63
N LEU A 565 33.88 -27.15 -11.31
CA LEU A 565 34.28 -28.22 -10.40
C LEU A 565 33.33 -29.42 -10.44
N ILE A 566 32.02 -29.17 -10.41
CA ILE A 566 31.01 -30.23 -10.46
C ILE A 566 31.01 -31.01 -11.77
N ARG A 567 31.54 -30.45 -12.85
CA ARG A 567 31.56 -31.08 -14.18
C ARG A 567 32.84 -31.88 -14.44
N LEU A 568 33.83 -31.88 -13.55
CA LEU A 568 35.11 -32.59 -13.73
C LEU A 568 35.05 -34.06 -13.28
N ASP A 569 33.99 -34.76 -13.69
CA ASP A 569 33.63 -36.12 -13.25
C ASP A 569 34.60 -37.23 -13.66
N LEU A 570 35.50 -36.98 -14.61
CA LEU A 570 36.56 -37.92 -15.01
C LEU A 570 37.92 -37.60 -14.37
N SER A 571 37.97 -36.65 -13.45
CA SER A 571 39.17 -36.36 -12.66
C SER A 571 39.40 -37.44 -11.61
N GLU A 572 40.65 -37.90 -11.44
CA GLU A 572 41.03 -38.80 -10.35
C GLU A 572 40.79 -38.19 -8.96
N ARG A 573 40.67 -36.85 -8.90
CA ARG A 573 40.42 -36.08 -7.68
C ARG A 573 38.99 -35.54 -7.61
N TYR A 574 38.05 -36.10 -8.37
CA TYR A 574 36.69 -35.57 -8.49
C TYR A 574 35.99 -35.38 -7.13
N GLU A 575 36.16 -36.33 -6.21
CA GLU A 575 35.54 -36.22 -4.88
C GLU A 575 36.09 -35.04 -4.07
N GLU A 576 37.41 -34.82 -4.07
CA GLU A 576 38.04 -33.67 -3.42
C GLU A 576 37.57 -32.34 -4.05
N LEU A 577 37.47 -32.30 -5.38
CA LEU A 577 37.01 -31.10 -6.12
C LEU A 577 35.57 -30.74 -5.78
N VAL A 578 34.73 -31.75 -5.61
CA VAL A 578 33.31 -31.60 -5.29
C VAL A 578 33.10 -31.15 -3.84
N ASP A 579 33.86 -31.68 -2.89
CA ASP A 579 33.73 -31.32 -1.47
C ASP A 579 34.06 -29.83 -1.22
N MET A 580 34.92 -29.24 -2.06
CA MET A 580 35.25 -27.81 -2.01
C MET A 580 34.10 -26.89 -2.45
N ILE A 581 33.11 -27.40 -3.19
CA ILE A 581 32.01 -26.60 -3.73
C ILE A 581 31.17 -25.96 -2.61
N ALA A 582 30.96 -26.68 -1.49
CA ALA A 582 30.24 -26.13 -0.35
C ALA A 582 30.94 -24.89 0.25
N GLY A 583 32.28 -24.83 0.17
CA GLY A 583 33.09 -23.71 0.65
C GLY A 583 32.96 -22.43 -0.17
N LEU A 584 32.39 -22.49 -1.38
CA LEU A 584 32.15 -21.33 -2.26
C LEU A 584 30.89 -20.53 -1.85
N GLY A 585 30.08 -21.03 -0.92
CA GLY A 585 28.90 -20.33 -0.38
C GLY A 585 27.68 -20.33 -1.32
N PRO A 586 26.72 -19.39 -1.15
CA PRO A 586 25.47 -19.34 -1.94
C PRO A 586 25.61 -19.41 -3.46
N PRO A 587 26.64 -18.77 -4.08
CA PRO A 587 26.80 -18.86 -5.52
C PRO A 587 26.96 -20.30 -6.02
N ALA A 588 27.50 -21.20 -5.18
CA ALA A 588 27.59 -22.62 -5.49
C ALA A 588 26.21 -23.28 -5.63
N VAL A 589 25.23 -22.88 -4.80
CA VAL A 589 23.86 -23.38 -4.89
C VAL A 589 23.25 -23.01 -6.24
N SER A 590 23.40 -21.75 -6.67
CA SER A 590 22.96 -21.28 -7.98
C SER A 590 23.66 -22.02 -9.13
N ALA A 591 24.96 -22.27 -9.00
CA ALA A 591 25.75 -23.01 -9.99
C ALA A 591 25.31 -24.48 -10.14
N LEU A 592 25.10 -25.17 -9.01
CA LEU A 592 24.61 -26.55 -8.96
C LEU A 592 23.22 -26.65 -9.61
N TYR A 593 22.32 -25.70 -9.33
CA TYR A 593 21.03 -25.63 -10.02
C TYR A 593 21.18 -25.44 -11.54
N GLY A 594 22.07 -24.55 -11.99
CA GLY A 594 22.36 -24.36 -13.42
C GLY A 594 22.86 -25.62 -14.12
N VAL A 595 23.55 -26.51 -13.41
CA VAL A 595 23.97 -27.83 -13.94
C VAL A 595 22.78 -28.75 -14.17
N LEU A 596 21.86 -28.79 -13.21
CA LEU A 596 20.66 -29.63 -13.25
C LEU A 596 19.68 -29.19 -14.35
N GLU A 597 19.72 -27.91 -14.74
CA GLU A 597 18.93 -27.37 -15.87
C GLU A 597 19.56 -27.71 -17.23
N GLN A 598 20.88 -27.58 -17.35
CA GLN A 598 21.59 -27.74 -18.62
C GLN A 598 21.77 -29.20 -19.06
N ILE A 599 21.86 -30.12 -18.11
CA ILE A 599 22.09 -31.54 -18.39
C ILE A 599 20.75 -32.28 -18.32
N SER A 600 20.38 -32.93 -19.44
CA SER A 600 19.18 -33.76 -19.51
C SER A 600 19.33 -35.01 -18.63
N GLU A 601 18.26 -35.42 -17.96
CA GLU A 601 18.25 -36.68 -17.17
C GLU A 601 18.39 -37.93 -18.03
N ARG A 602 18.07 -37.81 -19.32
CA ARG A 602 18.24 -38.89 -20.29
C ARG A 602 19.67 -38.99 -20.81
N ASP A 603 20.55 -38.07 -20.42
CA ASP A 603 21.97 -38.09 -20.82
C ASP A 603 22.75 -39.03 -19.88
N GLU A 604 22.75 -40.32 -20.24
CA GLU A 604 23.46 -41.38 -19.51
C GLU A 604 24.95 -41.08 -19.32
N ARG A 605 25.55 -40.32 -20.27
CA ARG A 605 26.98 -40.00 -20.23
C ARG A 605 27.32 -39.04 -19.11
N ARG A 606 26.37 -38.19 -18.68
CA ARG A 606 26.55 -37.15 -17.65
C ARG A 606 25.76 -37.44 -16.38
N ALA A 607 25.24 -38.66 -16.24
CA ALA A 607 24.45 -39.08 -15.08
C ALA A 607 25.22 -38.93 -13.75
N ALA A 608 26.53 -39.18 -13.76
CA ALA A 608 27.40 -39.01 -12.59
C ALA A 608 27.47 -37.55 -12.09
N ILE A 609 27.56 -36.58 -13.01
CA ILE A 609 27.51 -35.14 -12.70
C ILE A 609 26.18 -34.80 -12.04
N LEU A 610 25.06 -35.24 -12.62
CA LEU A 610 23.72 -34.99 -12.10
C LEU A 610 23.53 -35.60 -10.70
N GLN A 611 23.92 -36.86 -10.49
CA GLN A 611 23.74 -37.55 -9.22
C GLN A 611 24.59 -36.92 -8.11
N ARG A 612 25.82 -36.49 -8.42
CA ARG A 612 26.67 -35.82 -7.43
C ARG A 612 26.16 -34.42 -7.13
N CYS A 613 25.73 -33.67 -8.15
CA CYS A 613 25.12 -32.36 -8.00
C CYS A 613 23.90 -32.38 -7.06
N ARG A 614 23.02 -33.40 -7.19
CA ARG A 614 21.87 -33.61 -6.28
C ARG A 614 22.31 -33.86 -4.84
N ARG A 615 23.32 -34.72 -4.63
CA ARG A 615 23.83 -35.05 -3.28
C ARG A 615 24.41 -33.82 -2.57
N ILE A 616 25.22 -33.02 -3.26
CA ILE A 616 25.83 -31.80 -2.67
C ILE A 616 24.76 -30.77 -2.37
N LEU A 617 23.80 -30.58 -3.29
CA LEU A 617 22.70 -29.65 -3.06
C LEU A 617 21.87 -30.07 -1.84
N GLY A 618 21.55 -31.37 -1.72
CA GLY A 618 20.89 -31.94 -0.55
C GLY A 618 21.67 -31.70 0.74
N SER A 619 22.99 -31.93 0.75
CA SER A 619 23.82 -31.73 1.94
C SER A 619 23.88 -30.25 2.37
N ILE A 620 24.05 -29.31 1.43
CA ILE A 620 24.07 -27.87 1.72
C ILE A 620 22.74 -27.41 2.33
N LEU A 621 21.62 -27.87 1.79
CA LEU A 621 20.28 -27.51 2.31
C LEU A 621 20.03 -28.12 3.70
N LEU A 622 20.46 -29.36 3.92
CA LEU A 622 20.31 -30.07 5.19
C LEU A 622 21.20 -29.47 6.30
N GLU A 623 22.44 -29.09 5.98
CA GLU A 623 23.33 -28.41 6.93
C GLU A 623 22.74 -27.06 7.38
N ARG A 624 22.16 -26.28 6.45
CA ARG A 624 21.47 -25.03 6.78
C ARG A 624 20.25 -25.26 7.68
N GLN A 625 19.46 -26.30 7.41
CA GLN A 625 18.34 -26.69 8.27
C GLN A 625 18.81 -27.00 9.70
N MET A 626 19.94 -27.69 9.84
CA MET A 626 20.52 -28.05 11.15
C MET A 626 21.07 -26.84 11.90
N ARG A 627 21.78 -25.94 11.22
CA ARG A 627 22.28 -24.68 11.84
C ARG A 627 21.14 -23.81 12.35
N SER A 628 20.07 -23.65 11.58
CA SER A 628 18.91 -22.89 12.02
C SER A 628 18.20 -23.53 13.21
N LYS A 629 18.01 -24.87 13.22
CA LYS A 629 17.45 -25.57 14.38
C LYS A 629 18.31 -25.37 15.63
N ALA A 630 19.64 -25.33 15.50
CA ALA A 630 20.55 -25.06 16.60
C ALA A 630 20.42 -23.61 17.11
N GLN A 631 20.30 -22.63 16.21
CA GLN A 631 20.10 -21.22 16.58
C GLN A 631 18.72 -20.97 17.21
N GLN A 632 17.65 -21.61 16.70
CA GLN A 632 16.33 -21.57 17.31
C GLN A 632 16.36 -22.15 18.73
N ARG A 633 17.06 -23.29 18.92
CA ARG A 633 17.28 -23.88 20.25
C ARG A 633 18.03 -22.94 21.19
N ALA A 634 19.07 -22.27 20.71
CA ALA A 634 19.82 -21.28 21.49
C ALA A 634 18.98 -20.05 21.85
N ARG A 635 18.15 -19.53 20.92
CA ARG A 635 17.20 -18.43 21.19
C ARG A 635 16.13 -18.83 22.21
N THR A 636 15.63 -20.07 22.15
CA THR A 636 14.70 -20.58 23.16
C THR A 636 15.39 -20.87 24.50
N SER A 637 16.65 -21.30 24.55
CA SER A 637 17.34 -21.54 25.83
C SER A 637 17.65 -20.23 26.56
N HIS A 638 17.92 -19.14 25.85
CA HIS A 638 18.09 -17.82 26.44
C HIS A 638 16.81 -17.22 27.06
N LEU A 639 15.62 -17.76 26.74
CA LEU A 639 14.35 -17.39 27.36
C LEU A 639 14.03 -18.21 28.64
N PHE A 640 14.82 -19.23 28.96
CA PHE A 640 14.60 -20.16 30.09
C PHE A 640 15.75 -20.21 31.11
N ASP A 641 16.70 -19.26 31.09
CA ASP A 641 17.67 -19.10 32.19
C ASP A 641 17.04 -18.34 33.39
N GLU A 642 16.05 -18.96 34.04
CA GLU A 642 15.86 -18.83 35.48
C GLU A 642 16.34 -20.13 36.15
N PRO A 643 16.99 -20.07 37.33
CA PRO A 643 17.54 -21.27 37.95
C PRO A 643 16.41 -22.15 38.50
N ASP A 644 16.14 -23.27 37.84
CA ASP A 644 15.11 -24.22 38.23
C ASP A 644 15.49 -24.95 39.54
N PRO A 645 14.57 -25.14 40.52
CA PRO A 645 14.84 -25.91 41.72
C PRO A 645 14.55 -27.40 41.51
N ALA A 646 15.57 -28.23 41.78
CA ALA A 646 15.58 -29.68 42.07
C ALA A 646 14.76 -30.66 41.19
N PRO A 647 15.37 -31.77 40.72
CA PRO A 647 14.76 -32.66 39.74
C PRO A 647 13.65 -33.51 40.36
N VAL A 648 12.49 -33.54 39.71
CA VAL A 648 11.50 -34.61 39.86
C VAL A 648 11.82 -35.67 38.80
N GLU A 649 12.07 -36.90 39.25
CA GLU A 649 12.24 -38.06 38.39
C GLU A 649 10.96 -38.31 37.58
N VAL A 650 11.08 -38.21 36.25
CA VAL A 650 10.07 -38.70 35.31
C VAL A 650 10.72 -39.79 34.49
N GLU A 651 10.10 -40.97 34.50
CA GLU A 651 10.52 -42.17 33.78
C GLU A 651 10.74 -41.89 32.29
N ALA A 652 11.88 -42.35 31.79
CA ALA A 652 12.26 -42.27 30.38
C ALA A 652 11.30 -43.14 29.54
N ALA A 653 10.48 -42.48 28.72
CA ALA A 653 9.89 -43.12 27.56
C ALA A 653 10.94 -43.16 26.44
N ASP A 654 11.20 -44.36 25.94
CA ASP A 654 12.14 -44.70 24.88
C ASP A 654 12.09 -43.69 23.71
N LEU A 655 13.16 -42.90 23.57
CA LEU A 655 13.45 -42.14 22.36
C LEU A 655 14.43 -42.97 21.52
N ASP A 656 13.92 -43.51 20.41
CA ASP A 656 14.65 -44.15 19.33
C ASP A 656 15.90 -43.35 18.93
N THR A 657 17.04 -43.64 19.58
CA THR A 657 18.35 -43.03 19.28
C THR A 657 19.24 -43.95 18.45
N GLU A 658 18.84 -45.21 18.26
CA GLU A 658 19.62 -46.20 17.51
C GLU A 658 19.58 -46.04 15.97
N PRO A 659 18.50 -45.58 15.31
CA PRO A 659 18.52 -45.41 13.85
C PRO A 659 19.46 -44.27 13.39
N PHE A 660 19.67 -43.28 14.26
CA PHE A 660 20.37 -42.03 13.93
C PHE A 660 21.90 -42.17 13.93
N VAL A 661 22.46 -42.98 14.84
CA VAL A 661 23.90 -43.26 14.88
C VAL A 661 24.31 -44.20 13.74
N ALA A 662 23.42 -45.11 13.34
CA ALA A 662 23.62 -45.99 12.20
C ALA A 662 23.69 -45.20 10.87
N LEU A 663 22.74 -44.29 10.64
CA LEU A 663 22.67 -43.47 9.42
C LEU A 663 23.87 -42.51 9.27
N HIS A 664 24.31 -41.88 10.38
CA HIS A 664 25.48 -41.01 10.40
C HIS A 664 26.78 -41.78 10.09
N ARG A 665 26.87 -43.05 10.49
CA ARG A 665 28.04 -43.90 10.23
C ARG A 665 28.03 -44.47 8.80
N GLU A 666 26.85 -44.78 8.27
CA GLU A 666 26.67 -45.29 6.90
C GLU A 666 26.97 -44.21 5.85
N LEU A 667 26.54 -42.96 6.08
CA LEU A 667 26.84 -41.79 5.23
C LEU A 667 28.32 -41.43 5.18
N LEU A 668 29.09 -41.72 6.23
CA LEU A 668 30.52 -41.41 6.30
C LEU A 668 31.43 -42.53 5.79
N THR A 669 30.95 -43.78 5.73
CA THR A 669 31.82 -44.95 5.48
C THR A 669 31.41 -45.84 4.31
N GLY A 670 30.19 -45.70 3.78
CA GLY A 670 29.76 -46.36 2.54
C GLY A 670 29.64 -47.89 2.58
N ILE A 671 29.57 -48.52 3.76
CA ILE A 671 29.40 -49.99 3.91
C ILE A 671 28.05 -50.27 4.59
N SER A 672 27.14 -50.97 3.90
CA SER A 672 25.86 -51.38 4.48
C SER A 672 26.04 -52.57 5.44
N PHE A 673 25.26 -52.59 6.51
CA PHE A 673 25.37 -53.58 7.59
C PHE A 673 24.25 -54.64 7.50
N GLU A 674 24.24 -55.44 6.43
CA GLU A 674 23.39 -56.65 6.38
C GLU A 674 24.21 -57.91 6.65
N LYS A 675 24.18 -58.37 7.91
CA LYS A 675 24.11 -59.79 8.32
C LYS A 675 24.31 -59.94 9.83
N ARG A 676 23.20 -60.07 10.57
CA ARG A 676 23.07 -60.99 11.72
C ARG A 676 21.64 -60.99 12.25
N GLY A 677 20.99 -62.15 12.22
CA GLY A 677 19.81 -62.43 13.04
C GLY A 677 18.74 -63.29 12.39
N GLU A 678 19.05 -64.53 12.01
CA GLU A 678 18.04 -65.59 11.87
C GLU A 678 17.73 -66.22 13.24
N GLU A 679 16.46 -66.64 13.37
CA GLU A 679 15.85 -67.53 14.38
C GLU A 679 15.63 -67.05 15.83
N VAL A 680 14.37 -66.73 16.18
CA VAL A 680 13.60 -67.42 17.25
C VAL A 680 12.09 -67.42 16.92
N LYS A 681 11.49 -68.61 16.98
CA LYS A 681 10.06 -68.95 16.74
C LYS A 681 9.06 -68.26 17.70
N PRO A 682 7.78 -68.13 17.31
CA PRO A 682 6.71 -67.66 18.21
C PRO A 682 6.06 -68.82 18.99
N PRO A 683 5.55 -68.56 20.21
CA PRO A 683 4.34 -69.24 20.67
C PRO A 683 3.41 -68.31 21.50
N PRO A 684 2.19 -68.75 21.89
CA PRO A 684 1.14 -69.38 21.10
C PRO A 684 -0.22 -68.65 21.23
N VAL A 685 -1.18 -69.03 20.38
CA VAL A 685 -2.61 -68.66 20.45
C VAL A 685 -3.38 -69.66 21.32
N SER A 686 -4.31 -69.18 22.16
CA SER A 686 -5.62 -69.78 22.55
C SER A 686 -6.09 -69.12 23.85
N THR A 687 -7.34 -68.81 24.18
CA THR A 687 -8.73 -68.98 23.68
C THR A 687 -9.59 -68.17 24.68
N VAL A 688 -10.82 -67.74 24.41
CA VAL A 688 -12.06 -68.52 24.63
C VAL A 688 -13.26 -67.58 24.37
N ASP A 689 -14.18 -68.05 23.50
CA ASP A 689 -15.67 -67.99 23.48
C ASP A 689 -16.42 -66.69 23.82
N ALA A 690 -17.67 -66.47 23.42
CA ALA A 690 -18.56 -66.87 22.32
C ALA A 690 -19.79 -65.97 22.54
N ASP A 691 -20.39 -65.42 21.49
CA ASP A 691 -21.84 -65.52 21.30
C ASP A 691 -22.29 -64.96 19.95
N THR A 692 -22.87 -65.90 19.21
CA THR A 692 -23.72 -65.82 18.02
C THR A 692 -25.04 -65.09 18.25
N VAL A 693 -25.47 -64.27 17.27
CA VAL A 693 -26.73 -64.38 16.47
C VAL A 693 -26.48 -63.57 15.18
N SER A 694 -26.19 -64.15 14.00
CA SER A 694 -27.11 -64.54 12.90
C SER A 694 -28.08 -63.39 12.48
N ASP A 695 -28.32 -63.03 11.21
CA ASP A 695 -28.35 -63.79 9.97
C ASP A 695 -28.44 -62.87 8.71
N VAL A 696 -27.77 -63.31 7.63
CA VAL A 696 -28.28 -63.50 6.23
C VAL A 696 -28.57 -62.26 5.37
N SER A 697 -27.61 -61.90 4.50
CA SER A 697 -27.62 -62.10 3.02
C SER A 697 -28.36 -60.98 2.23
N ASN A 698 -28.08 -60.59 0.99
CA ASN A 698 -27.31 -61.15 -0.11
C ASN A 698 -27.03 -60.00 -1.11
N HIS A 699 -25.89 -60.07 -1.77
CA HIS A 699 -25.52 -59.43 -3.06
C HIS A 699 -26.51 -59.80 -4.21
N PRO A 700 -26.31 -59.43 -5.51
CA PRO A 700 -25.29 -58.57 -6.16
C PRO A 700 -25.85 -57.63 -7.27
N SER A 701 -24.94 -56.92 -7.96
CA SER A 701 -24.78 -56.86 -9.43
C SER A 701 -24.83 -55.46 -10.07
N GLU A 702 -23.65 -54.99 -10.46
CA GLU A 702 -23.34 -54.15 -11.64
C GLU A 702 -23.91 -54.76 -12.95
N PRO A 703 -24.10 -54.02 -14.08
CA PRO A 703 -22.96 -53.51 -14.88
C PRO A 703 -23.15 -52.23 -15.74
N ASP A 704 -21.99 -51.72 -16.17
CA ASP A 704 -21.61 -51.11 -17.47
C ASP A 704 -22.49 -50.08 -18.19
N GLY A 705 -21.83 -49.01 -18.63
CA GLY A 705 -21.81 -48.69 -20.07
C GLY A 705 -22.37 -47.35 -20.53
N ASP A 706 -21.57 -46.74 -21.41
CA ASP A 706 -21.91 -45.78 -22.46
C ASP A 706 -21.82 -44.25 -22.22
N GLU A 707 -21.07 -43.68 -23.17
CA GLU A 707 -20.70 -42.30 -23.44
C GLU A 707 -21.82 -41.59 -24.27
N PRO A 708 -21.63 -40.34 -24.74
CA PRO A 708 -22.44 -39.16 -24.43
C PRO A 708 -23.54 -38.83 -25.48
N PRO A 709 -24.19 -37.66 -25.36
CA PRO A 709 -24.19 -36.78 -26.53
C PRO A 709 -24.03 -35.28 -26.23
N GLU A 710 -23.54 -34.59 -27.25
CA GLU A 710 -23.67 -33.14 -27.49
C GLU A 710 -25.14 -32.68 -27.47
N ILE A 711 -25.39 -31.40 -27.15
CA ILE A 711 -26.13 -30.43 -27.98
C ILE A 711 -26.22 -29.07 -27.23
N ASP A 712 -26.07 -28.02 -28.03
CA ASP A 712 -26.19 -26.57 -27.81
C ASP A 712 -27.22 -26.05 -26.80
N SER A 713 -26.84 -24.97 -26.12
CA SER A 713 -27.62 -23.71 -25.96
C SER A 713 -26.71 -22.57 -25.48
#